data_AF-A0A327J3I4-F1
#
_entry.id   AF-A0A327J3I4-F1
#
_cell.length_a   1.000
_cell.length_b   1.000
_cell.length_c   1.000
_cell.angle_alpha   90.00
_cell.angle_beta   90.00
_cell.angle_gamma   90.00
#
_symmetry.space_group_name_H-M   'P 1'
#
loop_
_entity.id
_entity.type
_entity.pdbx_description
1 polymer ?
#
loop_
_entity_poly.entity_id
_entity_poly.type
_entity_poly.pdbx_seq_one_letter_code
_entity_poly.pdbx_strand_id
1 'polypeptide(L)'
;MKLEKIQNLSVVTQPQMQKAQAVRPKLTYEADTATFTRKAEDKVISMKREGNALHVAFTGKLQNPMETKASEDAPAIQFRVRGVSKHQLGTEGASATAEDDSVVQLANSNWKEGDRLQWKEEKTRMGKTIALSHPKFGEIGQVPKEMAEVLLPVLKGKKQDFSFELGNVIAGTSKGAPTIGLRAVLKYNGNDKSTAKEAADVFNGLLNSDDPKISKAVMVYQPEKSPKQVLERIFDVEGKENGLGKVKEIKETIDNIANEINNPENKKILVLGHCKPDGDTLGSVIAMKEALKAAYPDREIDCAVDDKIPGLFRDKMPGIEDVKRPYNAKKIETLEKNLEVLKSLKTDTAKEQQKVLERDLSELKDPNNLFDANPLQGKPKKQYDLVVTLDIPTPTRFSGAFKDYIEGSKKQIYIDHHPHRITEWQNAKEETGLDMNKIHKNGLALVCDAVPAATQLVTIVAEKAGVLGKMFEKGGKAAKNFVASVITGTSTDTGSFTRTANLLPHHSALPVQQRPNFFPEGMSTWLTNQLSKTDKSVDKKWLRENIAYDVPDKALSSTSVDGKASPRDKMVQYALDGRKMFPDLGLGIIEVDYDQMYDVFNASLEQDPDITLLDIQNGFKYSEVLGALKSDPSETSQKLAKGQKASTLSEKATQTYTGPYDADRIGILVIQDKKENFITENSDVAKQNGLRLSFRSSAMSDHAEILANLFGGGGHGGASGGRVDLPGVEIDTPLVIKVNGKVVDDTAEVYKDLRSNYNIMKDNKIPAEQRAGKCKKIEIALAEEGQKGRTTTEIIKDVVTEIRKTQPATTTQRPQKGGKAGKSGKGQKSQKTQGQDQPQRPGKSGGKHKPQKGGRRHFEVAA
;
A
#
# COMPACT_ATOMS: atom_id res chain seq x y z
N MET A 1 27.99 -32.54 36.84
CA MET A 1 27.54 -33.39 37.96
C MET A 1 28.77 -34.01 38.63
N LYS A 2 29.19 -33.43 39.77
CA LYS A 2 29.96 -33.99 40.90
C LYS A 2 30.32 -32.78 41.77
N LEU A 3 29.64 -32.67 42.91
CA LEU A 3 29.83 -31.64 43.93
C LEU A 3 30.87 -32.15 44.92
N GLU A 4 32.01 -31.48 45.03
CA GLU A 4 32.89 -31.61 46.20
C GLU A 4 32.77 -30.37 47.09
N LYS A 5 32.69 -30.64 48.39
CA LYS A 5 32.35 -29.71 49.47
C LYS A 5 33.43 -28.66 49.66
N ILE A 6 33.04 -27.39 49.70
CA ILE A 6 33.84 -26.32 50.30
C ILE A 6 33.72 -26.45 51.82
N GLN A 7 34.84 -26.66 52.50
CA GLN A 7 34.95 -26.45 53.94
C GLN A 7 36.01 -25.38 54.23
N ASN A 8 35.63 -24.54 55.20
CA ASN A 8 36.43 -23.66 56.04
C ASN A 8 36.74 -22.25 55.51
N LEU A 9 35.91 -21.32 56.01
CA LEU A 9 36.25 -19.94 56.30
C LEU A 9 37.32 -19.88 57.40
N SER A 10 38.36 -19.07 57.19
CA SER A 10 39.13 -18.48 58.28
C SER A 10 39.41 -17.00 57.97
N VAL A 11 39.07 -16.18 58.96
CA VAL A 11 39.17 -14.72 59.01
C VAL A 11 40.64 -14.31 59.03
N VAL A 12 41.02 -13.33 58.22
CA VAL A 12 42.32 -12.63 58.35
C VAL A 12 42.05 -11.16 58.65
N THR A 13 42.68 -10.69 59.70
CA THR A 13 42.50 -9.39 60.38
C THR A 13 43.17 -8.21 59.66
N GLN A 14 42.67 -7.02 60.00
CA GLN A 14 42.93 -5.69 59.41
C GLN A 14 44.39 -5.17 59.27
N PRO A 15 45.44 -5.68 59.96
CA PRO A 15 46.79 -5.10 59.80
C PRO A 15 47.54 -5.46 58.51
N GLN A 16 47.00 -6.33 57.64
CA GLN A 16 47.64 -6.70 56.36
C GLN A 16 47.22 -5.84 55.15
N MET A 17 46.38 -4.82 55.33
CA MET A 17 45.84 -4.02 54.22
C MET A 17 46.65 -2.80 53.76
N GLN A 18 47.80 -2.46 54.37
CA GLN A 18 48.45 -1.16 54.08
C GLN A 18 49.91 -1.16 53.58
N LYS A 19 50.50 -2.31 53.22
CA LYS A 19 51.82 -2.33 52.55
C LYS A 19 51.92 -3.32 51.40
N ALA A 20 50.92 -3.32 50.52
CA ALA A 20 51.01 -3.92 49.18
C ALA A 20 50.26 -3.05 48.14
N GLN A 21 50.50 -1.74 48.16
CA GLN A 21 50.28 -0.87 47.00
C GLN A 21 51.52 -0.93 46.09
N ALA A 22 51.69 -2.04 45.39
CA ALA A 22 52.48 -2.17 44.17
C ALA A 22 52.32 -3.63 43.72
N VAL A 23 52.04 -3.83 42.43
CA VAL A 23 51.75 -5.12 41.78
C VAL A 23 50.32 -5.63 42.04
N ARG A 24 49.37 -5.22 41.18
CA ARG A 24 48.13 -6.00 40.98
C ARG A 24 48.54 -7.32 40.30
N PRO A 25 48.29 -8.49 40.90
CA PRO A 25 48.32 -9.73 40.14
C PRO A 25 47.22 -9.63 39.08
N LYS A 26 47.55 -9.87 37.82
CA LYS A 26 46.55 -10.19 36.80
C LYS A 26 45.89 -11.51 37.23
N LEU A 27 44.75 -11.42 37.89
CA LEU A 27 43.80 -12.53 37.96
C LEU A 27 43.24 -12.72 36.54
N THR A 28 43.95 -13.50 35.73
CA THR A 28 43.38 -14.10 34.53
C THR A 28 42.38 -15.16 35.01
N TYR A 29 41.11 -14.82 35.00
CA TYR A 29 40.07 -15.84 35.04
C TYR A 29 40.19 -16.64 33.74
N GLU A 30 40.45 -17.95 33.84
CA GLU A 30 40.22 -18.85 32.71
C GLU A 30 38.74 -18.75 32.36
N ALA A 31 38.44 -18.26 31.17
CA ALA A 31 37.08 -18.19 30.70
C ALA A 31 36.61 -19.62 30.44
N ASP A 32 35.65 -20.11 31.22
CA ASP A 32 34.89 -21.31 30.85
C ASP A 32 34.22 -21.02 29.51
N THR A 33 34.76 -21.62 28.45
CA THR A 33 34.25 -21.49 27.09
C THR A 33 33.69 -22.84 26.68
N ALA A 34 32.37 -22.93 26.60
CA ALA A 34 31.70 -24.05 25.99
C ALA A 34 31.36 -23.67 24.54
N THR A 35 31.94 -24.41 23.59
CA THR A 35 31.63 -24.25 22.17
C THR A 35 30.90 -25.49 21.69
N PHE A 36 29.65 -25.32 21.25
CA PHE A 36 28.88 -26.38 20.65
C PHE A 36 28.99 -26.25 19.13
N THR A 37 29.67 -27.21 18.50
CA THR A 37 29.83 -27.26 17.05
C THR A 37 29.42 -28.63 16.52
N ARG A 38 28.91 -28.65 15.28
CA ARG A 38 28.75 -29.89 14.52
C ARG A 38 30.07 -30.27 13.81
N LYS A 39 30.93 -29.28 13.52
CA LYS A 39 32.31 -29.41 12.98
C LYS A 39 33.18 -28.25 13.47
N ALA A 40 34.49 -28.47 13.65
CA ALA A 40 35.43 -27.53 14.27
C ALA A 40 35.58 -26.16 13.55
N GLU A 41 35.18 -26.09 12.29
CA GLU A 41 35.26 -24.90 11.43
C GLU A 41 33.99 -24.01 11.44
N ASP A 42 32.88 -24.50 12.01
CA ASP A 42 31.60 -23.79 12.08
C ASP A 42 31.29 -23.41 13.54
N LYS A 43 31.75 -22.23 13.99
CA LYS A 43 31.44 -21.70 15.33
C LYS A 43 29.97 -21.26 15.40
N VAL A 44 29.05 -22.16 15.74
CA VAL A 44 27.59 -21.88 15.73
C VAL A 44 27.12 -21.15 16.99
N ILE A 45 27.58 -21.57 18.18
CA ILE A 45 27.23 -20.93 19.46
C ILE A 45 28.49 -20.87 20.33
N SER A 46 28.84 -19.66 20.78
CA SER A 46 29.87 -19.46 21.79
C SER A 46 29.24 -18.95 23.08
N MET A 47 29.48 -19.66 24.17
CA MET A 47 29.11 -19.23 25.52
C MET A 47 30.40 -18.88 26.26
N LYS A 48 30.52 -17.63 26.68
CA LYS A 48 31.64 -17.14 27.48
C LYS A 48 31.10 -16.57 28.78
N ARG A 49 31.57 -17.10 29.90
CA ARG A 49 31.30 -16.51 31.21
C ARG A 49 32.42 -15.52 31.55
N GLU A 50 32.06 -14.25 31.74
CA GLU A 50 32.97 -13.23 32.26
C GLU A 50 32.45 -12.78 33.63
N GLY A 51 33.08 -13.30 34.70
CA GLY A 51 32.59 -13.11 36.06
C GLY A 51 31.19 -13.71 36.27
N ASN A 52 30.23 -12.86 36.68
CA ASN A 52 28.83 -13.28 36.88
C ASN A 52 27.97 -13.12 35.61
N ALA A 53 28.50 -12.53 34.54
CA ALA A 53 27.78 -12.35 33.30
C ALA A 53 28.01 -13.54 32.36
N LEU A 54 26.91 -14.10 31.83
CA LEU A 54 26.96 -15.10 30.78
C LEU A 54 26.76 -14.39 29.43
N HIS A 55 27.80 -14.36 28.62
CA HIS A 55 27.76 -13.82 27.26
C HIS A 55 27.52 -14.96 26.27
N VAL A 56 26.43 -14.87 25.51
CA VAL A 56 26.11 -15.83 24.44
C VAL A 56 26.22 -15.09 23.11
N ALA A 57 27.12 -15.53 22.24
CA ALA A 57 27.32 -14.96 20.91
C ALA A 57 27.11 -16.02 19.83
N PHE A 58 26.26 -15.69 18.86
CA PHE A 58 25.98 -16.47 17.66
C PHE A 58 26.82 -15.88 16.52
N THR A 59 27.93 -16.51 16.16
CA THR A 59 28.93 -15.94 15.24
C THR A 59 29.17 -16.78 13.98
N GLY A 60 28.40 -17.83 13.77
CA GLY A 60 28.44 -18.63 12.55
C GLY A 60 27.48 -18.07 11.50
N LYS A 61 27.73 -18.35 10.22
CA LYS A 61 26.63 -18.36 9.25
C LYS A 61 25.62 -19.37 9.80
N LEU A 62 24.52 -18.88 10.38
CA LEU A 62 23.34 -19.70 10.58
C LEU A 62 22.98 -20.23 9.20
N GLN A 63 23.42 -21.45 8.90
CA GLN A 63 22.75 -22.23 7.89
C GLN A 63 21.32 -22.32 8.42
N ASN A 64 20.41 -21.71 7.65
CA ASN A 64 19.01 -21.55 8.00
C ASN A 64 18.51 -22.87 8.61
N PRO A 65 17.85 -22.89 9.79
CA PRO A 65 17.31 -24.12 10.38
C PRO A 65 16.30 -24.84 9.46
N MET A 66 15.90 -24.18 8.38
CA MET A 66 15.26 -24.78 7.23
C MET A 66 16.31 -25.30 6.22
N GLU A 67 16.84 -26.50 6.44
CA GLU A 67 16.84 -27.45 5.31
C GLU A 67 15.41 -27.98 5.21
N THR A 68 14.51 -27.11 4.75
CA THR A 68 13.19 -27.51 4.30
C THR A 68 13.37 -28.37 3.06
N LYS A 69 12.57 -29.45 2.97
CA LYS A 69 12.62 -30.42 1.87
C LYS A 69 12.72 -29.70 0.53
N ALA A 70 13.48 -30.27 -0.40
CA ALA A 70 13.85 -29.74 -1.73
C ALA A 70 12.73 -29.11 -2.60
N SER A 71 11.46 -29.19 -2.19
CA SER A 71 10.32 -28.52 -2.83
C SER A 71 10.06 -27.08 -2.36
N GLU A 72 10.49 -26.65 -1.16
CA GLU A 72 10.21 -25.31 -0.63
C GLU A 72 11.22 -24.23 -1.09
N ASP A 73 12.44 -24.63 -1.44
CA ASP A 73 13.52 -23.75 -1.96
C ASP A 73 13.70 -23.85 -3.48
N ALA A 74 12.74 -24.49 -4.16
CA ALA A 74 12.73 -24.55 -5.61
C ALA A 74 12.67 -23.11 -6.19
N PRO A 75 13.61 -22.73 -7.08
CA PRO A 75 13.57 -21.45 -7.74
C PRO A 75 12.19 -21.23 -8.36
N ALA A 76 11.55 -20.12 -7.99
CA ALA A 76 10.24 -19.76 -8.47
C ALA A 76 10.13 -18.25 -8.66
N ILE A 77 9.32 -17.87 -9.65
CA ILE A 77 9.03 -16.47 -9.96
C ILE A 77 7.55 -16.33 -10.31
N GLN A 78 6.90 -15.33 -9.74
CA GLN A 78 5.51 -15.00 -10.06
C GLN A 78 5.50 -13.81 -11.02
N PHE A 79 4.55 -13.78 -11.95
CA PHE A 79 4.41 -12.66 -12.88
C PHE A 79 2.95 -12.47 -13.33
N ARG A 80 2.63 -11.26 -13.78
CA ARG A 80 1.35 -10.92 -14.40
C ARG A 80 1.30 -11.47 -15.82
N VAL A 81 0.24 -12.20 -16.14
CA VAL A 81 -0.01 -12.68 -17.50
C VAL A 81 -0.37 -11.49 -18.40
N ARG A 82 0.23 -11.41 -19.59
CA ARG A 82 -0.07 -10.38 -20.60
C ARG A 82 -1.06 -10.91 -21.62
N GLY A 83 -1.81 -10.01 -22.26
CA GLY A 83 -2.76 -10.37 -23.31
C GLY A 83 -4.09 -10.95 -22.82
N VAL A 84 -4.32 -11.03 -21.50
CA VAL A 84 -5.54 -11.59 -20.89
C VAL A 84 -6.83 -10.96 -21.44
N SER A 85 -6.82 -9.67 -21.76
CA SER A 85 -8.00 -8.96 -22.30
C SER A 85 -8.47 -9.47 -23.68
N LYS A 86 -7.62 -10.19 -24.43
CA LYS A 86 -7.99 -10.81 -25.70
C LYS A 86 -8.86 -12.06 -25.53
N HIS A 87 -8.83 -12.67 -24.35
CA HIS A 87 -9.54 -13.92 -24.04
C HIS A 87 -10.73 -13.68 -23.09
N GLN A 88 -11.25 -12.45 -23.07
CA GLN A 88 -12.32 -11.99 -22.19
C GLN A 88 -13.58 -11.53 -22.97
N LEU A 89 -13.84 -12.13 -24.15
CA LEU A 89 -14.99 -11.80 -24.98
C LEU A 89 -16.30 -11.91 -24.18
N GLY A 90 -17.21 -10.95 -24.36
CA GLY A 90 -18.51 -10.93 -23.69
C GLY A 90 -18.53 -10.33 -22.27
N THR A 91 -17.41 -9.81 -21.77
CA THR A 91 -17.37 -9.05 -20.50
C THR A 91 -17.43 -7.54 -20.76
N GLU A 92 -17.96 -6.77 -19.82
CA GLU A 92 -18.04 -5.30 -19.89
C GLU A 92 -16.65 -4.64 -20.06
N GLY A 93 -15.58 -5.33 -19.64
CA GLY A 93 -14.18 -4.92 -19.81
C GLY A 93 -13.43 -5.57 -20.98
N ALA A 94 -14.12 -6.25 -21.90
CA ALA A 94 -13.52 -6.94 -23.03
C ALA A 94 -12.75 -5.95 -23.94
N SER A 95 -11.59 -6.38 -24.45
CA SER A 95 -10.90 -5.62 -25.50
C SER A 95 -11.75 -5.58 -26.76
N ALA A 96 -11.70 -4.47 -27.52
CA ALA A 96 -12.21 -4.43 -28.90
C ALA A 96 -11.56 -5.47 -29.83
N THR A 97 -10.44 -6.07 -29.38
CA THR A 97 -9.72 -7.15 -30.05
C THR A 97 -9.87 -8.49 -29.32
N ALA A 98 -10.91 -8.67 -28.51
CA ALA A 98 -11.19 -9.96 -27.88
C ALA A 98 -11.59 -11.00 -28.94
N GLU A 99 -10.99 -12.18 -28.84
CA GLU A 99 -11.07 -13.27 -29.82
C GLU A 99 -11.86 -14.47 -29.27
N ASP A 100 -11.86 -14.66 -27.94
CA ASP A 100 -12.54 -15.77 -27.25
C ASP A 100 -12.86 -15.40 -25.77
N ASP A 101 -13.56 -16.29 -25.05
CA ASP A 101 -13.98 -16.13 -23.66
C ASP A 101 -13.28 -17.10 -22.67
N SER A 102 -12.13 -17.69 -23.06
CA SER A 102 -11.43 -18.73 -22.28
C SER A 102 -11.11 -18.29 -20.85
N VAL A 103 -10.74 -17.02 -20.66
CA VAL A 103 -10.45 -16.46 -19.32
C VAL A 103 -11.73 -16.26 -18.51
N VAL A 104 -12.84 -15.92 -19.15
CA VAL A 104 -14.16 -15.78 -18.50
C VAL A 104 -14.62 -17.15 -18.00
N GLN A 105 -14.51 -18.17 -18.86
CA GLN A 105 -14.84 -19.55 -18.50
C GLN A 105 -13.96 -20.06 -17.37
N LEU A 106 -12.65 -19.79 -17.41
CA LEU A 106 -11.73 -20.09 -16.32
C LEU A 106 -12.17 -19.40 -15.02
N ALA A 107 -12.42 -18.09 -15.05
CA ALA A 107 -12.79 -17.31 -13.87
C ALA A 107 -14.14 -17.71 -13.25
N ASN A 108 -15.03 -18.34 -14.03
CA ASN A 108 -16.30 -18.88 -13.57
C ASN A 108 -16.24 -20.37 -13.21
N SER A 109 -15.04 -20.96 -13.21
CA SER A 109 -14.82 -22.38 -12.88
C SER A 109 -14.19 -22.57 -11.50
N ASN A 110 -14.14 -23.83 -11.05
CA ASN A 110 -13.54 -24.24 -9.78
C ASN A 110 -12.02 -24.51 -9.89
N TRP A 111 -11.31 -23.69 -10.65
CA TRP A 111 -9.85 -23.78 -10.76
C TRP A 111 -9.19 -23.48 -9.40
N LYS A 112 -7.97 -23.98 -9.23
CA LYS A 112 -7.20 -23.85 -7.99
C LYS A 112 -5.85 -23.21 -8.24
N GLU A 113 -5.35 -22.54 -7.21
CA GLU A 113 -3.97 -22.06 -7.21
C GLU A 113 -3.00 -23.25 -7.32
N GLY A 114 -2.02 -23.13 -8.20
CA GLY A 114 -1.12 -24.23 -8.54
C GLY A 114 -1.58 -25.10 -9.73
N ASP A 115 -2.76 -24.87 -10.31
CA ASP A 115 -3.21 -25.61 -11.49
C ASP A 115 -2.22 -25.46 -12.64
N ARG A 116 -1.81 -26.59 -13.24
CA ARG A 116 -0.78 -26.59 -14.29
C ARG A 116 -1.29 -25.97 -15.59
N LEU A 117 -0.46 -25.10 -16.15
CA LEU A 117 -0.66 -24.48 -17.44
C LEU A 117 0.13 -25.22 -18.52
N GLN A 118 -0.48 -25.34 -19.69
CA GLN A 118 0.23 -25.69 -20.91
C GLN A 118 0.93 -24.44 -21.46
N TRP A 119 2.05 -24.64 -22.14
CA TRP A 119 2.79 -23.53 -22.75
C TRP A 119 3.47 -23.91 -24.06
N LYS A 120 3.58 -22.93 -24.96
CA LYS A 120 4.27 -23.05 -26.25
C LYS A 120 5.14 -21.82 -26.50
N GLU A 121 6.30 -22.04 -27.13
CA GLU A 121 7.12 -20.94 -27.64
C GLU A 121 6.48 -20.44 -28.94
N GLU A 122 6.27 -19.13 -29.05
CA GLU A 122 5.72 -18.51 -30.24
C GLU A 122 6.65 -17.43 -30.80
N LYS A 123 6.59 -17.26 -32.12
CA LYS A 123 7.34 -16.23 -32.83
C LYS A 123 6.39 -15.16 -33.32
N THR A 124 6.48 -13.99 -32.70
CA THR A 124 5.71 -12.80 -33.09
C THR A 124 6.54 -11.88 -33.98
N ARG A 125 5.88 -10.90 -34.62
CA ARG A 125 6.58 -9.84 -35.38
C ARG A 125 7.56 -9.05 -34.53
N MET A 126 7.37 -9.02 -33.21
CA MET A 126 8.21 -8.25 -32.29
C MET A 126 9.29 -9.10 -31.59
N GLY A 127 9.29 -10.43 -31.72
CA GLY A 127 10.24 -11.31 -31.04
C GLY A 127 9.63 -12.65 -30.62
N LYS A 128 10.35 -13.40 -29.78
CA LYS A 128 9.85 -14.67 -29.21
C LYS A 128 9.02 -14.40 -27.95
N THR A 129 8.01 -15.21 -27.71
CA THR A 129 7.15 -15.16 -26.52
C THR A 129 6.80 -16.58 -26.06
N ILE A 130 6.17 -16.69 -24.90
CA ILE A 130 5.65 -17.95 -24.35
C ILE A 130 4.15 -17.78 -24.13
N ALA A 131 3.33 -18.43 -24.96
CA ALA A 131 1.89 -18.46 -24.77
C ALA A 131 1.52 -19.48 -23.68
N LEU A 132 0.51 -19.14 -22.88
CA LEU A 132 0.01 -19.93 -21.75
C LEU A 132 -1.43 -20.34 -22.02
N SER A 133 -1.76 -21.60 -21.75
CA SER A 133 -3.09 -22.14 -21.96
C SER A 133 -3.55 -22.97 -20.76
N HIS A 134 -4.81 -22.79 -20.34
CA HIS A 134 -5.43 -23.69 -19.40
C HIS A 134 -5.87 -24.97 -20.13
N PRO A 135 -5.58 -26.18 -19.60
CA PRO A 135 -5.84 -27.44 -20.31
C PRO A 135 -7.30 -27.64 -20.75
N LYS A 136 -8.25 -27.06 -20.00
CA LYS A 136 -9.70 -27.18 -20.27
C LYS A 136 -10.27 -26.06 -21.13
N PHE A 137 -9.76 -24.84 -20.98
CA PHE A 137 -10.43 -23.64 -21.52
C PHE A 137 -9.71 -23.02 -22.71
N GLY A 138 -8.44 -23.36 -22.95
CA GLY A 138 -7.67 -22.82 -24.06
C GLY A 138 -6.69 -21.73 -23.63
N GLU A 139 -6.32 -20.86 -24.57
CA GLU A 139 -5.31 -19.83 -24.35
C GLU A 139 -5.81 -18.76 -23.38
N ILE A 140 -4.95 -18.34 -22.45
CA ILE A 140 -5.32 -17.37 -21.39
C ILE A 140 -4.42 -16.12 -21.43
N GLY A 141 -3.46 -16.09 -22.36
CA GLY A 141 -2.50 -15.03 -22.54
C GLY A 141 -1.07 -15.56 -22.64
N GLN A 142 -0.10 -14.73 -22.28
CA GLN A 142 1.32 -15.01 -22.49
C GLN A 142 2.19 -14.44 -21.38
N VAL A 143 3.40 -15.00 -21.24
CA VAL A 143 4.49 -14.42 -20.44
C VAL A 143 4.84 -13.04 -21.00
N PRO A 144 5.13 -12.02 -20.16
CA PRO A 144 5.63 -10.73 -20.64
C PRO A 144 6.82 -10.93 -21.59
N LYS A 145 6.81 -10.25 -22.73
CA LYS A 145 7.75 -10.49 -23.82
C LYS A 145 9.20 -10.34 -23.38
N GLU A 146 9.49 -9.25 -22.67
CA GLU A 146 10.81 -8.92 -22.14
C GLU A 146 11.29 -10.02 -21.17
N MET A 147 10.38 -10.62 -20.41
CA MET A 147 10.66 -11.75 -19.54
C MET A 147 10.86 -13.06 -20.34
N ALA A 148 10.05 -13.31 -21.35
CA ALA A 148 10.12 -14.52 -22.17
C ALA A 148 11.47 -14.66 -22.88
N GLU A 149 12.02 -13.57 -23.42
CA GLU A 149 13.34 -13.56 -24.06
C GLU A 149 14.47 -13.98 -23.11
N VAL A 150 14.35 -13.64 -21.82
CA VAL A 150 15.30 -14.01 -20.76
C VAL A 150 15.08 -15.45 -20.28
N LEU A 151 13.84 -15.94 -20.26
CA LEU A 151 13.50 -17.28 -19.76
C LEU A 151 13.77 -18.40 -20.78
N LEU A 152 13.55 -18.16 -22.07
CA LEU A 152 13.66 -19.20 -23.11
C LEU A 152 15.02 -19.94 -23.13
N PRO A 153 16.18 -19.27 -22.93
CA PRO A 153 17.47 -19.96 -22.81
C PRO A 153 17.51 -21.00 -21.68
N VAL A 154 16.97 -20.67 -20.50
CA VAL A 154 16.94 -21.57 -19.32
C VAL A 154 15.99 -22.75 -19.53
N LEU A 155 14.88 -22.52 -20.22
CA LEU A 155 13.87 -23.55 -20.51
C LEU A 155 14.30 -24.52 -21.63
N LYS A 156 15.28 -24.13 -22.46
CA LYS A 156 15.65 -24.86 -23.67
C LYS A 156 16.20 -26.25 -23.34
N GLY A 157 15.53 -27.29 -23.84
CA GLY A 157 15.94 -28.69 -23.62
C GLY A 157 15.63 -29.23 -22.21
N LYS A 158 15.02 -28.41 -21.35
CA LYS A 158 14.71 -28.73 -19.94
C LYS A 158 13.22 -28.58 -19.61
N LYS A 159 12.34 -28.64 -20.61
CA LYS A 159 10.90 -28.31 -20.45
C LYS A 159 10.22 -29.10 -19.33
N GLN A 160 10.54 -30.38 -19.18
CA GLN A 160 10.00 -31.26 -18.15
C GLN A 160 10.38 -30.86 -16.72
N ASP A 161 11.49 -30.12 -16.57
CA ASP A 161 11.98 -29.67 -15.26
C ASP A 161 11.33 -28.36 -14.80
N PHE A 162 10.44 -27.76 -15.60
CA PHE A 162 9.74 -26.52 -15.27
C PHE A 162 8.23 -26.67 -15.37
N SER A 163 7.49 -26.00 -14.49
CA SER A 163 6.03 -25.86 -14.58
C SER A 163 5.65 -24.40 -14.62
N PHE A 164 4.71 -24.07 -15.51
CA PHE A 164 3.88 -22.89 -15.36
C PHE A 164 2.62 -23.30 -14.62
N GLU A 165 2.27 -22.55 -13.58
CA GLU A 165 1.11 -22.81 -12.73
C GLU A 165 0.27 -21.53 -12.64
N LEU A 166 -1.05 -21.67 -12.56
CA LEU A 166 -1.93 -20.56 -12.21
C LEU A 166 -1.57 -20.07 -10.81
N GLY A 167 -1.23 -18.80 -10.71
CA GLY A 167 -1.11 -18.11 -9.44
C GLY A 167 -2.47 -17.58 -8.99
N ASN A 168 -2.45 -16.66 -8.03
CA ASN A 168 -3.67 -16.00 -7.60
C ASN A 168 -4.31 -15.21 -8.74
N VAL A 169 -5.63 -15.39 -8.94
CA VAL A 169 -6.41 -14.59 -9.89
C VAL A 169 -6.95 -13.41 -9.13
N ILE A 170 -6.62 -12.22 -9.63
CA ILE A 170 -7.01 -10.98 -9.00
C ILE A 170 -8.25 -10.50 -9.73
N ALA A 171 -9.33 -10.34 -8.97
CA ALA A 171 -10.42 -9.48 -9.38
C ALA A 171 -9.84 -8.07 -9.55
N GLY A 172 -9.83 -7.54 -10.77
CA GLY A 172 -9.47 -6.16 -11.03
C GLY A 172 -10.64 -5.42 -11.65
N THR A 173 -10.56 -4.10 -11.70
CA THR A 173 -11.42 -3.29 -12.56
C THR A 173 -10.53 -2.48 -13.49
N SER A 174 -10.81 -2.53 -14.79
CA SER A 174 -10.18 -1.62 -15.75
C SER A 174 -11.25 -0.67 -16.25
N LYS A 175 -11.02 0.64 -16.12
CA LYS A 175 -11.94 1.69 -16.59
C LYS A 175 -13.37 1.57 -16.03
N GLY A 176 -13.52 1.14 -14.78
CA GLY A 176 -14.83 0.97 -14.14
C GLY A 176 -15.55 -0.34 -14.46
N ALA A 177 -15.04 -1.17 -15.38
CA ALA A 177 -15.61 -2.49 -15.69
C ALA A 177 -14.84 -3.61 -14.96
N PRO A 178 -15.51 -4.67 -14.48
CA PRO A 178 -14.84 -5.86 -13.94
C PRO A 178 -13.93 -6.48 -15.01
N THR A 179 -12.64 -6.60 -14.71
CA THR A 179 -11.67 -7.32 -15.55
C THR A 179 -11.00 -8.43 -14.77
N ILE A 180 -10.73 -9.54 -15.43
CA ILE A 180 -10.02 -10.66 -14.83
C ILE A 180 -8.53 -10.45 -15.07
N GLY A 181 -7.77 -10.22 -13.99
CA GLY A 181 -6.32 -10.22 -14.00
C GLY A 181 -5.79 -11.61 -13.63
N LEU A 182 -4.83 -12.12 -14.40
CA LEU A 182 -4.20 -13.42 -14.12
C LEU A 182 -2.74 -13.25 -13.70
N ARG A 183 -2.33 -14.01 -12.67
CA ARG A 183 -0.92 -14.24 -12.35
C ARG A 183 -0.56 -15.69 -12.67
N ALA A 184 0.69 -15.91 -13.06
CA ALA A 184 1.24 -17.24 -13.22
C ALA A 184 2.55 -17.34 -12.43
N VAL A 185 2.88 -18.56 -12.01
CA VAL A 185 4.14 -18.89 -11.35
C VAL A 185 4.92 -19.81 -12.28
N LEU A 186 6.19 -19.50 -12.51
CA LEU A 186 7.13 -20.42 -13.12
C LEU A 186 7.99 -21.03 -12.01
N LYS A 187 7.97 -22.36 -11.91
CA LYS A 187 8.75 -23.13 -10.91
C LYS A 187 9.73 -24.08 -11.58
N TYR A 188 10.90 -24.23 -10.97
CA TYR A 188 11.80 -25.33 -11.26
C TYR A 188 11.44 -26.55 -10.41
N ASN A 189 11.09 -27.66 -11.04
CA ASN A 189 10.72 -28.93 -10.39
C ASN A 189 11.75 -30.04 -10.63
N GLY A 190 12.85 -29.75 -11.32
CA GLY A 190 13.92 -30.72 -11.55
C GLY A 190 14.77 -30.97 -10.30
N ASN A 191 15.63 -31.98 -10.38
CA ASN A 191 16.53 -32.37 -9.29
C ASN A 191 18.00 -31.91 -9.51
N ASP A 192 18.29 -31.26 -10.65
CA ASP A 192 19.64 -30.82 -11.00
C ASP A 192 19.98 -29.48 -10.31
N LYS A 193 20.94 -29.52 -9.38
CA LYS A 193 21.37 -28.35 -8.61
C LYS A 193 21.97 -27.25 -9.49
N SER A 194 22.63 -27.60 -10.59
CA SER A 194 23.22 -26.61 -11.50
C SER A 194 22.12 -25.82 -12.21
N THR A 195 21.11 -26.51 -12.73
CA THR A 195 19.94 -25.89 -13.36
C THR A 195 19.10 -25.13 -12.35
N ALA A 196 18.94 -25.63 -11.12
CA ALA A 196 18.28 -24.88 -10.05
C ALA A 196 18.99 -23.55 -9.79
N LYS A 197 20.33 -23.55 -9.72
CA LYS A 197 21.12 -22.33 -9.56
C LYS A 197 20.97 -21.38 -10.75
N GLU A 198 21.07 -21.90 -11.97
CA GLU A 198 20.88 -21.12 -13.21
C GLU A 198 19.49 -20.46 -13.24
N ALA A 199 18.44 -21.22 -12.91
CA ALA A 199 17.08 -20.70 -12.81
C ALA A 199 16.95 -19.62 -11.72
N ALA A 200 17.54 -19.84 -10.54
CA ALA A 200 17.53 -18.85 -9.46
C ALA A 200 18.24 -17.56 -9.87
N ASP A 201 19.41 -17.64 -10.52
CA ASP A 201 20.16 -16.46 -10.97
C ASP A 201 19.34 -15.66 -12.00
N VAL A 202 18.66 -16.34 -12.93
CA VAL A 202 17.80 -15.70 -13.92
C VAL A 202 16.54 -15.08 -13.28
N PHE A 203 15.87 -15.79 -12.38
CA PHE A 203 14.68 -15.28 -11.69
C PHE A 203 15.03 -14.08 -10.81
N ASN A 204 16.15 -14.14 -10.10
CA ASN A 204 16.68 -13.02 -9.32
C ASN A 204 17.05 -11.84 -10.22
N GLY A 205 17.63 -12.08 -11.40
CA GLY A 205 17.90 -11.03 -12.39
C GLY A 205 16.63 -10.33 -12.86
N LEU A 206 15.53 -11.07 -13.05
CA LEU A 206 14.23 -10.50 -13.40
C LEU A 206 13.61 -9.70 -12.24
N LEU A 207 13.68 -10.22 -11.01
CA LEU A 207 13.18 -9.52 -9.81
C LEU A 207 13.89 -8.20 -9.55
N ASN A 208 15.19 -8.13 -9.84
CA ASN A 208 16.02 -6.94 -9.65
C ASN A 208 16.24 -6.14 -10.95
N SER A 209 15.38 -6.35 -11.95
CA SER A 209 15.51 -5.66 -13.23
C SER A 209 15.18 -4.17 -13.09
N ASP A 210 16.05 -3.31 -13.61
CA ASP A 210 15.77 -1.87 -13.75
C ASP A 210 14.81 -1.56 -14.91
N ASP A 211 14.45 -2.55 -15.75
CA ASP A 211 13.47 -2.37 -16.83
C ASP A 211 12.05 -2.28 -16.24
N PRO A 212 11.36 -1.13 -16.36
CA PRO A 212 10.00 -0.96 -15.85
C PRO A 212 9.00 -1.97 -16.39
N LYS A 213 9.23 -2.52 -17.59
CA LYS A 213 8.33 -3.51 -18.20
C LYS A 213 8.43 -4.87 -17.52
N ILE A 214 9.60 -5.19 -16.95
CA ILE A 214 9.85 -6.41 -16.17
C ILE A 214 9.47 -6.16 -14.72
N SER A 215 10.00 -5.11 -14.08
CA SER A 215 9.80 -4.86 -12.64
C SER A 215 8.33 -4.60 -12.25
N LYS A 216 7.51 -4.00 -13.13
CA LYS A 216 6.06 -3.86 -12.90
C LYS A 216 5.27 -5.16 -13.12
N ALA A 217 5.87 -6.16 -13.75
CA ALA A 217 5.21 -7.41 -14.14
C ALA A 217 5.59 -8.61 -13.26
N VAL A 218 6.74 -8.56 -12.58
CA VAL A 218 7.32 -9.67 -11.82
C VAL A 218 7.16 -9.43 -10.31
N MET A 219 6.91 -10.49 -9.56
CA MET A 219 6.75 -10.48 -8.10
C MET A 219 7.50 -11.66 -7.48
N VAL A 220 7.89 -11.52 -6.21
CA VAL A 220 8.44 -12.63 -5.42
C VAL A 220 7.33 -13.67 -5.23
N TYR A 221 7.60 -14.92 -5.62
CA TYR A 221 6.67 -16.01 -5.32
C TYR A 221 6.64 -16.29 -3.81
N GLN A 222 5.43 -16.38 -3.25
CA GLN A 222 5.20 -16.67 -1.85
C GLN A 222 4.52 -18.03 -1.72
N PRO A 223 5.23 -19.11 -1.33
CA PRO A 223 4.62 -20.41 -1.13
C PRO A 223 3.59 -20.38 0.00
N GLU A 224 2.68 -21.35 0.00
CA GLU A 224 1.70 -21.52 1.09
C GLU A 224 2.42 -21.61 2.45
N LYS A 225 1.98 -20.81 3.42
CA LYS A 225 2.53 -20.78 4.79
C LYS A 225 1.41 -20.70 5.82
N SER A 226 1.44 -21.58 6.81
CA SER A 226 0.53 -21.51 7.95
C SER A 226 0.85 -20.29 8.85
N PRO A 227 -0.10 -19.81 9.67
CA PRO A 227 0.15 -18.72 10.61
C PRO A 227 1.32 -19.01 11.55
N LYS A 228 1.49 -20.27 11.96
CA LYS A 228 2.65 -20.71 12.76
C LYS A 228 3.98 -20.48 12.04
N GLN A 229 4.07 -20.84 10.76
CA GLN A 229 5.29 -20.63 9.96
C GLN A 229 5.56 -19.14 9.71
N VAL A 230 4.50 -18.32 9.57
CA VAL A 230 4.65 -16.86 9.50
C VAL A 230 5.17 -16.31 10.83
N LEU A 231 4.69 -16.79 11.97
CA LEU A 231 5.20 -16.40 13.29
C LEU A 231 6.68 -16.80 13.47
N GLU A 232 7.06 -18.01 13.06
CA GLU A 232 8.47 -18.44 13.05
C GLU A 232 9.32 -17.49 12.20
N ARG A 233 8.80 -17.06 11.03
CA ARG A 233 9.46 -16.08 10.19
C ARG A 233 9.59 -14.70 10.86
N ILE A 234 8.58 -14.25 11.60
CA ILE A 234 8.65 -13.03 12.40
C ILE A 234 9.78 -13.14 13.41
N PHE A 235 9.85 -14.24 14.16
CA PHE A 235 10.94 -14.45 15.13
C PHE A 235 12.32 -14.47 14.48
N ASP A 236 12.46 -15.05 13.29
CA ASP A 236 13.73 -15.06 12.57
C ASP A 236 14.19 -13.66 12.15
N VAL A 237 13.27 -12.83 11.66
CA VAL A 237 13.59 -11.47 11.21
C VAL A 237 13.85 -10.57 12.41
N GLU A 238 12.94 -10.55 13.39
CA GLU A 238 13.07 -9.79 14.63
C GLU A 238 14.31 -10.19 15.43
N GLY A 239 14.63 -11.49 15.48
CA GLY A 239 15.83 -11.98 16.15
C GLY A 239 17.12 -11.52 15.49
N LYS A 240 17.12 -11.34 14.17
CA LYS A 240 18.27 -10.82 13.41
C LYS A 240 18.39 -9.30 13.52
N GLU A 241 17.28 -8.58 13.47
CA GLU A 241 17.26 -7.12 13.45
C GLU A 241 17.31 -6.50 14.86
N ASN A 242 16.54 -7.06 15.79
CA ASN A 242 16.28 -6.51 17.13
C ASN A 242 16.78 -7.42 18.28
N GLY A 243 17.27 -8.62 17.97
CA GLY A 243 17.85 -9.56 18.93
C GLY A 243 16.84 -10.46 19.64
N LEU A 244 17.35 -11.49 20.33
CA LEU A 244 16.52 -12.51 20.99
C LEU A 244 15.62 -11.98 22.11
N GLY A 245 15.97 -10.83 22.70
CA GLY A 245 15.12 -10.16 23.69
C GLY A 245 13.77 -9.76 23.12
N LYS A 246 13.76 -9.18 21.90
CA LYS A 246 12.53 -8.79 21.21
C LYS A 246 11.68 -10.00 20.82
N VAL A 247 12.32 -11.08 20.35
CA VAL A 247 11.63 -12.36 20.06
C VAL A 247 10.93 -12.90 21.30
N LYS A 248 11.60 -12.87 22.45
CA LYS A 248 11.01 -13.31 23.72
C LYS A 248 9.82 -12.44 24.12
N GLU A 249 9.95 -11.11 24.01
CA GLU A 249 8.86 -10.16 24.27
C GLU A 249 7.63 -10.42 23.39
N ILE A 250 7.82 -10.59 22.07
CA ILE A 250 6.72 -10.87 21.13
C ILE A 250 6.05 -12.20 21.51
N LYS A 251 6.83 -13.24 21.77
CA LYS A 251 6.31 -14.56 22.16
C LYS A 251 5.49 -14.49 23.46
N GLU A 252 6.04 -13.85 24.50
CA GLU A 252 5.35 -13.67 25.79
C GLU A 252 4.08 -12.86 25.64
N THR A 253 4.10 -11.80 24.82
CA THR A 253 2.92 -10.97 24.54
C THR A 253 1.83 -11.78 23.84
N ILE A 254 2.18 -12.56 22.82
CA ILE A 254 1.24 -13.46 22.13
C ILE A 254 0.66 -14.51 23.08
N ASP A 255 1.49 -15.09 23.96
CA ASP A 255 1.04 -16.04 24.98
C ASP A 255 0.05 -15.37 25.96
N ASN A 256 0.35 -14.16 26.44
CA ASN A 256 -0.53 -13.41 27.34
C ASN A 256 -1.86 -13.03 26.70
N ILE A 257 -1.84 -12.55 25.46
CA ILE A 257 -3.05 -12.24 24.68
C ILE A 257 -3.90 -13.49 24.50
N ALA A 258 -3.30 -14.62 24.12
CA ALA A 258 -4.01 -15.89 23.96
C ALA A 258 -4.66 -16.36 25.28
N ASN A 259 -3.97 -16.16 26.42
CA ASN A 259 -4.52 -16.46 27.74
C ASN A 259 -5.72 -15.60 28.08
N GLU A 260 -5.68 -14.29 27.81
CA GLU A 260 -6.82 -13.39 28.04
C GLU A 260 -8.00 -13.70 27.11
N ILE A 261 -7.76 -14.04 25.84
CA ILE A 261 -8.80 -14.52 24.93
C ILE A 261 -9.49 -15.77 25.50
N ASN A 262 -8.70 -16.73 25.99
CA ASN A 262 -9.20 -18.00 26.49
C ASN A 262 -9.78 -17.92 27.91
N ASN A 263 -9.52 -16.84 28.64
CA ASN A 263 -10.00 -16.64 30.01
C ASN A 263 -11.54 -16.70 30.05
N PRO A 264 -12.15 -17.67 30.77
CA PRO A 264 -13.60 -17.84 30.81
C PRO A 264 -14.33 -16.69 31.53
N GLU A 265 -13.63 -15.87 32.33
CA GLU A 265 -14.17 -14.67 32.98
C GLU A 265 -14.45 -13.53 32.00
N ASN A 266 -13.84 -13.57 30.81
CA ASN A 266 -14.08 -12.59 29.75
C ASN A 266 -15.33 -12.99 28.95
N LYS A 267 -16.52 -12.67 29.47
CA LYS A 267 -17.83 -13.03 28.89
C LYS A 267 -18.33 -12.03 27.85
N LYS A 268 -17.96 -10.76 28.00
CA LYS A 268 -18.30 -9.68 27.07
C LYS A 268 -17.02 -9.12 26.46
N ILE A 269 -16.88 -9.23 25.15
CA ILE A 269 -15.68 -8.79 24.43
C ILE A 269 -16.08 -7.78 23.35
N LEU A 270 -15.33 -6.67 23.28
CA LEU A 270 -15.49 -5.66 22.25
C LEU A 270 -14.23 -5.58 21.38
N VAL A 271 -14.39 -5.70 20.06
CA VAL A 271 -13.31 -5.59 19.08
C VAL A 271 -13.41 -4.27 18.32
N LEU A 272 -12.34 -3.48 18.30
CA LEU A 272 -12.34 -2.11 17.77
C LEU A 272 -11.27 -1.91 16.70
N GLY A 273 -11.60 -1.08 15.69
CA GLY A 273 -10.66 -0.63 14.65
C GLY A 273 -10.61 0.90 14.52
N HIS A 274 -9.80 1.40 13.58
CA HIS A 274 -9.57 2.83 13.39
C HIS A 274 -10.64 3.53 12.53
N CYS A 275 -10.82 4.84 12.72
CA CYS A 275 -11.62 5.72 11.86
C CYS A 275 -11.01 5.85 10.45
N LYS A 276 -11.84 6.20 9.45
CA LYS A 276 -11.54 6.06 8.03
C LYS A 276 -11.00 4.65 7.73
N PRO A 277 -11.80 3.61 8.04
CA PRO A 277 -11.34 2.23 7.96
C PRO A 277 -10.95 1.85 6.54
N ASP A 278 -9.83 1.15 6.41
CA ASP A 278 -9.44 0.45 5.19
C ASP A 278 -9.74 -1.04 5.29
N GLY A 279 -9.29 -1.81 4.30
CA GLY A 279 -9.53 -3.25 4.27
C GLY A 279 -8.85 -3.98 5.42
N ASP A 280 -7.69 -3.53 5.91
CA ASP A 280 -6.94 -4.22 6.96
C ASP A 280 -7.56 -3.99 8.34
N THR A 281 -8.04 -2.78 8.59
CA THR A 281 -8.84 -2.47 9.77
C THR A 281 -10.13 -3.28 9.81
N LEU A 282 -10.95 -3.22 8.76
CA LEU A 282 -12.21 -3.98 8.71
C LEU A 282 -11.94 -5.49 8.74
N GLY A 283 -10.90 -5.91 8.03
CA GLY A 283 -10.44 -7.28 7.94
C GLY A 283 -10.11 -7.86 9.30
N SER A 284 -9.32 -7.13 10.08
CA SER A 284 -8.87 -7.47 11.43
C SER A 284 -10.04 -7.56 12.41
N VAL A 285 -10.92 -6.55 12.40
CA VAL A 285 -12.09 -6.48 13.29
C VAL A 285 -13.06 -7.63 13.04
N ILE A 286 -13.42 -7.89 11.78
CA ILE A 286 -14.30 -8.99 11.40
C ILE A 286 -13.64 -10.33 11.72
N ALA A 287 -12.37 -10.53 11.33
CA ALA A 287 -11.66 -11.78 11.57
C ALA A 287 -11.61 -12.16 13.06
N MET A 288 -11.20 -11.23 13.91
CA MET A 288 -11.15 -11.50 15.35
C MET A 288 -12.54 -11.81 15.92
N LYS A 289 -13.56 -11.01 15.55
CA LYS A 289 -14.94 -11.24 16.00
C LYS A 289 -15.46 -12.62 15.58
N GLU A 290 -15.25 -13.03 14.32
CA GLU A 290 -15.77 -14.31 13.82
C GLU A 290 -15.06 -15.50 14.47
N ALA A 291 -13.74 -15.42 14.65
CA ALA A 291 -12.98 -16.46 15.33
C ALA A 291 -13.44 -16.62 16.79
N LEU A 292 -13.61 -15.52 17.52
CA LEU A 292 -14.09 -15.54 18.91
C LEU A 292 -15.53 -16.05 19.02
N LYS A 293 -16.45 -15.53 18.19
CA LYS A 293 -17.87 -15.93 18.19
C LYS A 293 -18.05 -17.40 17.84
N ALA A 294 -17.28 -17.91 16.87
CA ALA A 294 -17.29 -19.32 16.53
C ALA A 294 -16.72 -20.18 17.64
N ALA A 295 -15.61 -19.78 18.28
CA ALA A 295 -15.00 -20.56 19.36
C ALA A 295 -15.83 -20.53 20.66
N TYR A 296 -16.50 -19.42 20.94
CA TYR A 296 -17.19 -19.13 22.20
C TYR A 296 -18.62 -18.62 21.98
N PRO A 297 -19.56 -19.50 21.57
CA PRO A 297 -20.93 -19.09 21.25
C PRO A 297 -21.74 -18.60 22.47
N ASP A 298 -21.26 -18.85 23.69
CA ASP A 298 -21.84 -18.42 24.95
C ASP A 298 -21.38 -17.01 25.38
N ARG A 299 -20.45 -16.40 24.66
CA ARG A 299 -19.93 -15.05 24.95
C ARG A 299 -20.59 -14.00 24.06
N GLU A 300 -20.77 -12.80 24.61
CA GLU A 300 -21.22 -11.62 23.86
C GLU A 300 -20.00 -10.98 23.20
N ILE A 301 -19.92 -11.07 21.87
CA ILE A 301 -18.81 -10.52 21.08
C ILE A 301 -19.37 -9.45 20.15
N ASP A 302 -19.07 -8.19 20.48
CA ASP A 302 -19.40 -7.03 19.66
C ASP A 302 -18.16 -6.55 18.90
N CYS A 303 -18.37 -5.91 17.76
CA CYS A 303 -17.30 -5.23 17.03
C CYS A 303 -17.74 -3.88 16.49
N ALA A 304 -16.79 -2.94 16.39
CA ALA A 304 -17.12 -1.58 15.99
C ALA A 304 -15.98 -0.80 15.35
N VAL A 305 -16.38 0.12 14.46
CA VAL A 305 -15.56 1.20 13.91
C VAL A 305 -16.42 2.47 13.91
N ASP A 306 -15.84 3.60 14.31
CA ASP A 306 -16.56 4.88 14.34
C ASP A 306 -16.30 5.72 13.09
N ASP A 307 -16.76 5.25 11.93
CA ASP A 307 -16.79 6.03 10.69
C ASP A 307 -17.71 5.39 9.63
N LYS A 308 -17.93 6.08 8.51
CA LYS A 308 -18.60 5.50 7.34
C LYS A 308 -17.70 4.41 6.77
N ILE A 309 -18.29 3.24 6.51
CA ILE A 309 -17.61 2.14 5.82
C ILE A 309 -17.54 2.52 4.33
N PRO A 310 -16.34 2.55 3.71
CA PRO A 310 -16.20 2.83 2.28
C PRO A 310 -17.06 1.89 1.42
N GLY A 311 -17.66 2.42 0.35
CA GLY A 311 -18.60 1.65 -0.48
C GLY A 311 -18.00 0.36 -1.06
N LEU A 312 -16.70 0.35 -1.34
CA LEU A 312 -15.97 -0.85 -1.81
C LEU A 312 -16.14 -2.05 -0.86
N PHE A 313 -16.14 -1.81 0.45
CA PHE A 313 -16.24 -2.88 1.45
C PHE A 313 -17.69 -3.16 1.82
N ARG A 314 -18.53 -2.13 1.87
CA ARG A 314 -19.94 -2.21 2.28
C ARG A 314 -20.74 -3.24 1.48
N ASP A 315 -20.52 -3.31 0.17
CA ASP A 315 -21.35 -4.12 -0.72
C ASP A 315 -20.77 -5.52 -1.00
N LYS A 316 -19.50 -5.76 -0.64
CA LYS A 316 -18.75 -6.95 -1.10
C LYS A 316 -18.07 -7.75 -0.01
N MET A 317 -17.85 -7.18 1.18
CA MET A 317 -17.06 -7.82 2.23
C MET A 317 -17.96 -8.63 3.18
N PRO A 318 -17.85 -9.98 3.21
CA PRO A 318 -18.68 -10.79 4.11
C PRO A 318 -18.42 -10.47 5.59
N GLY A 319 -19.48 -10.32 6.38
CA GLY A 319 -19.40 -9.98 7.80
C GLY A 319 -19.35 -8.48 8.10
N ILE A 320 -19.35 -7.64 7.07
CA ILE A 320 -19.34 -6.18 7.22
C ILE A 320 -20.62 -5.66 7.89
N GLU A 321 -21.74 -6.38 7.75
CA GLU A 321 -23.03 -6.05 8.34
C GLU A 321 -23.02 -6.05 9.89
N ASP A 322 -22.04 -6.75 10.48
CA ASP A 322 -21.87 -6.82 11.93
C ASP A 322 -20.96 -5.70 12.46
N VAL A 323 -20.26 -4.96 11.60
CA VAL A 323 -19.39 -3.83 12.00
C VAL A 323 -20.25 -2.59 12.20
N LYS A 324 -20.46 -2.23 13.46
CA LYS A 324 -21.35 -1.12 13.84
C LYS A 324 -20.59 0.06 14.43
N ARG A 325 -21.30 1.15 14.71
CA ARG A 325 -20.72 2.36 15.32
C ARG A 325 -20.95 2.41 16.83
N PRO A 326 -20.10 3.14 17.58
CA PRO A 326 -20.46 3.57 18.92
C PRO A 326 -21.54 4.66 18.87
N TYR A 327 -22.32 4.77 19.95
CA TYR A 327 -23.05 6.00 20.21
C TYR A 327 -22.07 7.16 20.44
N ASN A 328 -22.12 8.18 19.58
CA ASN A 328 -21.20 9.32 19.60
C ASN A 328 -21.95 10.65 19.88
N ALA A 329 -22.16 10.95 21.16
CA ALA A 329 -22.87 12.16 21.61
C ALA A 329 -22.23 13.45 21.08
N LYS A 330 -20.89 13.52 21.09
CA LYS A 330 -20.14 14.71 20.64
C LYS A 330 -20.37 14.97 19.15
N LYS A 331 -20.36 13.92 18.32
CA LYS A 331 -20.64 14.07 16.88
C LYS A 331 -22.10 14.44 16.63
N ILE A 332 -23.04 13.84 17.35
CA ILE A 332 -24.47 14.21 17.30
C ILE A 332 -24.65 15.70 17.61
N GLU A 333 -24.07 16.19 18.71
CA GLU A 333 -24.13 17.60 19.10
C GLU A 333 -23.48 18.51 18.04
N THR A 334 -22.36 18.09 17.45
CA THR A 334 -21.73 18.81 16.33
C THR A 334 -22.66 18.90 15.12
N LEU A 335 -23.32 17.80 14.72
CA LEU A 335 -24.26 17.82 13.60
C LEU A 335 -25.48 18.70 13.88
N GLU A 336 -26.02 18.66 15.10
CA GLU A 336 -27.15 19.51 15.52
C GLU A 336 -26.79 21.00 15.43
N LYS A 337 -25.60 21.39 15.93
CA LYS A 337 -25.09 22.77 15.80
C LYS A 337 -24.86 23.16 14.35
N ASN A 338 -24.32 22.26 13.54
CA ASN A 338 -24.10 22.51 12.11
C ASN A 338 -25.43 22.70 11.36
N LEU A 339 -26.47 21.95 11.72
CA LEU A 339 -27.83 22.15 11.20
C LEU A 339 -28.40 23.52 11.58
N GLU A 340 -28.17 23.99 12.80
CA GLU A 340 -28.57 25.35 13.21
C GLU A 340 -27.86 26.43 12.38
N VAL A 341 -26.55 26.27 12.15
CA VAL A 341 -25.78 27.17 11.26
C VAL A 341 -26.42 27.19 9.87
N LEU A 342 -26.64 26.04 9.23
CA LEU A 342 -27.24 25.98 7.89
C LEU A 342 -28.66 26.56 7.84
N LYS A 343 -29.49 26.33 8.87
CA LYS A 343 -30.84 26.91 8.98
C LYS A 343 -30.81 28.44 9.03
N SER A 344 -29.77 29.01 9.66
CA SER A 344 -29.62 30.47 9.77
C SER A 344 -29.30 31.16 8.43
N LEU A 345 -28.66 30.45 7.48
CA LEU A 345 -28.21 31.00 6.20
C LEU A 345 -29.36 31.23 5.20
N LYS A 346 -30.47 30.49 5.32
CA LYS A 346 -31.70 30.64 4.51
C LYS A 346 -31.53 30.59 2.98
N THR A 347 -30.45 29.97 2.47
CA THR A 347 -30.24 29.76 1.03
C THR A 347 -30.74 28.38 0.58
N ASP A 348 -31.05 28.20 -0.70
CA ASP A 348 -31.47 26.89 -1.22
C ASP A 348 -30.34 25.85 -1.13
N THR A 349 -29.09 26.27 -1.35
CA THR A 349 -27.92 25.40 -1.14
C THR A 349 -27.78 24.96 0.32
N ALA A 350 -28.08 25.84 1.28
CA ALA A 350 -28.09 25.46 2.70
C ALA A 350 -29.22 24.46 3.00
N LYS A 351 -30.39 24.57 2.36
CA LYS A 351 -31.48 23.58 2.51
C LYS A 351 -31.10 22.21 1.97
N GLU A 352 -30.43 22.12 0.82
CA GLU A 352 -29.95 20.83 0.30
C GLU A 352 -28.89 20.20 1.22
N GLN A 353 -27.96 21.01 1.75
CA GLN A 353 -26.96 20.54 2.71
C GLN A 353 -27.58 20.10 4.05
N GLN A 354 -28.69 20.73 4.48
CA GLN A 354 -29.45 20.28 5.66
C GLN A 354 -29.91 18.83 5.49
N LYS A 355 -30.44 18.45 4.32
CA LYS A 355 -30.89 17.07 4.07
C LYS A 355 -29.77 16.06 4.26
N VAL A 356 -28.54 16.40 3.84
CA VAL A 356 -27.35 15.55 4.01
C VAL A 356 -27.01 15.38 5.50
N LEU A 357 -26.99 16.47 6.26
CA LEU A 357 -26.70 16.40 7.69
C LEU A 357 -27.84 15.75 8.50
N GLU A 358 -29.10 15.92 8.10
CA GLU A 358 -30.25 15.26 8.70
C GLU A 358 -30.21 13.74 8.49
N ARG A 359 -29.81 13.28 7.31
CA ARG A 359 -29.56 11.85 7.03
C ARG A 359 -28.40 11.32 7.89
N ASP A 360 -27.27 12.01 7.90
CA ASP A 360 -26.12 11.56 8.70
C ASP A 360 -26.44 11.56 10.21
N LEU A 361 -27.25 12.51 10.69
CA LEU A 361 -27.75 12.56 12.05
C LEU A 361 -28.73 11.42 12.36
N SER A 362 -29.61 11.07 11.41
CA SER A 362 -30.54 9.96 11.57
C SER A 362 -29.79 8.63 11.61
N GLU A 363 -28.77 8.44 10.76
CA GLU A 363 -27.89 7.27 10.77
C GLU A 363 -27.18 7.09 12.13
N LEU A 364 -26.68 8.17 12.73
CA LEU A 364 -26.02 8.14 14.06
C LEU A 364 -26.99 7.88 15.21
N LYS A 365 -28.29 8.12 15.01
CA LYS A 365 -29.36 7.90 16.00
C LYS A 365 -30.15 6.61 15.73
N ASP A 366 -29.84 5.87 14.66
CA ASP A 366 -30.50 4.60 14.36
C ASP A 366 -29.94 3.50 15.28
N PRO A 367 -30.75 2.90 16.17
CA PRO A 367 -30.29 1.83 17.06
C PRO A 367 -29.77 0.60 16.30
N ASN A 368 -30.15 0.37 15.05
CA ASN A 368 -29.66 -0.76 14.27
C ASN A 368 -28.20 -0.60 13.84
N ASN A 369 -27.75 0.65 13.68
CA ASN A 369 -26.38 1.02 13.28
C ASN A 369 -25.41 1.07 14.46
N LEU A 370 -25.91 0.95 15.70
CA LEU A 370 -25.10 1.00 16.91
C LEU A 370 -24.85 -0.42 17.46
N PHE A 371 -23.62 -0.69 17.91
CA PHE A 371 -23.35 -1.92 18.67
C PHE A 371 -23.93 -1.84 20.10
N ASP A 372 -24.06 -0.62 20.61
CA ASP A 372 -24.73 -0.31 21.87
C ASP A 372 -25.71 0.86 21.70
N ALA A 373 -27.00 0.53 21.72
CA ALA A 373 -28.11 1.49 21.65
C ALA A 373 -28.61 1.92 23.04
N ASN A 374 -28.04 1.42 24.14
CA ASN A 374 -28.46 1.79 25.50
C ASN A 374 -28.44 3.32 25.73
N PRO A 375 -27.40 4.06 25.29
CA PRO A 375 -27.37 5.51 25.52
C PRO A 375 -28.53 6.26 24.87
N LEU A 376 -29.02 5.83 23.70
CA LEU A 376 -30.19 6.42 23.04
C LEU A 376 -31.47 6.29 23.88
N GLN A 377 -31.54 5.26 24.73
CA GLN A 377 -32.67 4.98 25.61
C GLN A 377 -32.49 5.57 27.01
N GLY A 378 -31.45 6.39 27.23
CA GLY A 378 -31.11 6.91 28.55
C GLY A 378 -30.59 5.85 29.53
N LYS A 379 -30.18 4.68 29.03
CA LYS A 379 -29.61 3.59 29.83
C LYS A 379 -28.08 3.68 29.87
N PRO A 380 -27.43 3.13 30.91
CA PRO A 380 -25.97 3.07 30.96
C PRO A 380 -25.37 2.32 29.77
N LYS A 381 -24.20 2.79 29.30
CA LYS A 381 -23.39 2.08 28.29
C LYS A 381 -23.11 0.64 28.73
N LYS A 382 -23.05 -0.28 27.77
CA LYS A 382 -22.58 -1.64 27.98
C LYS A 382 -21.18 -1.63 28.62
N GLN A 383 -20.96 -2.58 29.52
CA GLN A 383 -19.66 -2.84 30.12
C GLN A 383 -19.07 -4.11 29.50
N TYR A 384 -17.77 -4.10 29.24
CA TYR A 384 -17.05 -5.21 28.63
C TYR A 384 -16.00 -5.75 29.58
N ASP A 385 -15.75 -7.06 29.56
CA ASP A 385 -14.67 -7.64 30.34
C ASP A 385 -13.33 -7.40 29.63
N LEU A 386 -13.32 -7.53 28.30
CA LEU A 386 -12.14 -7.41 27.46
C LEU A 386 -12.42 -6.50 26.26
N VAL A 387 -11.52 -5.54 26.03
CA VAL A 387 -11.49 -4.75 24.78
C VAL A 387 -10.23 -5.10 23.99
N VAL A 388 -10.40 -5.35 22.69
CA VAL A 388 -9.32 -5.65 21.76
C VAL A 388 -9.29 -4.57 20.69
N THR A 389 -8.23 -3.77 20.63
CA THR A 389 -8.01 -2.76 19.60
C THR A 389 -7.04 -3.27 18.55
N LEU A 390 -7.44 -3.18 17.29
CA LEU A 390 -6.75 -3.74 16.15
C LEU A 390 -6.49 -2.65 15.11
N ASP A 391 -5.26 -2.58 14.61
CA ASP A 391 -4.90 -1.74 13.48
C ASP A 391 -5.24 -0.25 13.68
N ILE A 392 -4.64 0.37 14.69
CA ILE A 392 -4.90 1.76 15.10
C ILE A 392 -3.55 2.50 15.22
N PRO A 393 -3.03 3.08 14.13
CA PRO A 393 -1.66 3.58 14.07
C PRO A 393 -1.39 4.75 15.03
N THR A 394 -2.40 5.59 15.24
CA THR A 394 -2.31 6.82 16.03
C THR A 394 -3.63 7.09 16.74
N PRO A 395 -3.61 7.84 17.87
CA PRO A 395 -4.83 8.28 18.53
C PRO A 395 -5.75 9.13 17.64
N THR A 396 -5.18 9.87 16.69
CA THR A 396 -5.94 10.71 15.74
C THR A 396 -6.76 9.90 14.74
N ARG A 397 -6.46 8.60 14.59
CA ARG A 397 -7.27 7.65 13.83
C ARG A 397 -8.23 6.88 14.73
N PHE A 398 -8.42 7.28 15.97
CA PHE A 398 -9.30 6.61 16.92
C PHE A 398 -10.37 7.55 17.47
N SER A 399 -11.57 7.04 17.68
CA SER A 399 -12.67 7.85 18.20
C SER A 399 -12.73 7.83 19.71
N GLY A 400 -12.82 9.03 20.31
CA GLY A 400 -13.13 9.19 21.74
C GLY A 400 -14.51 8.68 22.14
N ALA A 401 -15.41 8.35 21.19
CA ALA A 401 -16.70 7.73 21.51
C ALA A 401 -16.54 6.35 22.19
N PHE A 402 -15.39 5.70 22.01
CA PHE A 402 -15.07 4.42 22.65
C PHE A 402 -14.57 4.55 24.10
N LYS A 403 -14.22 5.75 24.58
CA LYS A 403 -13.55 6.00 25.86
C LYS A 403 -14.19 5.25 27.03
N ASP A 404 -15.49 5.45 27.25
CA ASP A 404 -16.18 4.87 28.41
C ASP A 404 -16.23 3.33 28.36
N TYR A 405 -16.31 2.74 27.16
CA TYR A 405 -16.28 1.28 26.99
C TYR A 405 -14.90 0.71 27.33
N ILE A 406 -13.84 1.47 27.02
CA ILE A 406 -12.45 1.10 27.27
C ILE A 406 -12.09 1.27 28.74
N GLU A 407 -12.43 2.41 29.34
CA GLU A 407 -12.18 2.68 30.76
C GLU A 407 -12.98 1.77 31.68
N GLY A 408 -14.21 1.43 31.28
CA GLY A 408 -15.06 0.46 31.98
C GLY A 408 -14.58 -0.99 31.85
N SER A 409 -13.67 -1.28 30.91
CA SER A 409 -13.19 -2.64 30.69
C SER A 409 -12.18 -3.13 31.72
N LYS A 410 -12.22 -4.43 32.06
CA LYS A 410 -11.26 -5.02 33.00
C LYS A 410 -9.87 -5.12 32.37
N LYS A 411 -9.80 -5.50 31.10
CA LYS A 411 -8.56 -5.71 30.34
C LYS A 411 -8.65 -5.10 28.93
N GLN A 412 -7.49 -4.68 28.44
CA GLN A 412 -7.32 -4.06 27.12
C GLN A 412 -6.15 -4.74 26.42
N ILE A 413 -6.36 -5.13 25.16
CA ILE A 413 -5.35 -5.72 24.26
C ILE A 413 -5.16 -4.78 23.06
N TYR A 414 -3.92 -4.58 22.65
CA TYR A 414 -3.56 -3.76 21.50
C TYR A 414 -2.74 -4.59 20.51
N ILE A 415 -3.19 -4.70 19.26
CA ILE A 415 -2.49 -5.43 18.19
C ILE A 415 -2.35 -4.50 16.98
N ASP A 416 -1.13 -4.25 16.54
CA ASP A 416 -0.84 -3.31 15.47
C ASP A 416 0.44 -3.70 14.69
N HIS A 417 0.53 -3.25 13.44
CA HIS A 417 1.67 -3.46 12.55
C HIS A 417 2.33 -2.13 12.11
N HIS A 418 1.92 -1.00 12.68
CA HIS A 418 2.50 0.31 12.45
C HIS A 418 3.66 0.60 13.42
N PRO A 419 4.50 1.60 13.11
CA PRO A 419 5.51 2.08 14.04
C PRO A 419 4.88 2.50 15.37
N HIS A 420 5.44 2.01 16.47
CA HIS A 420 4.83 2.16 17.78
C HIS A 420 4.98 3.58 18.35
N ARG A 421 3.85 4.29 18.52
CA ARG A 421 3.80 5.71 18.94
C ARG A 421 3.31 5.89 20.37
N ILE A 422 4.01 5.28 21.33
CA ILE A 422 3.61 5.25 22.76
C ILE A 422 3.31 6.66 23.30
N THR A 423 4.17 7.64 23.03
CA THR A 423 4.01 9.01 23.57
C THR A 423 2.74 9.69 23.07
N GLU A 424 2.37 9.48 21.80
CA GLU A 424 1.11 10.03 21.26
C GLU A 424 -0.09 9.45 22.02
N TRP A 425 -0.08 8.13 22.24
CA TRP A 425 -1.12 7.44 23.02
C TRP A 425 -1.19 7.87 24.48
N GLN A 426 -0.04 8.08 25.13
CA GLN A 426 0.01 8.58 26.50
C GLN A 426 -0.67 9.96 26.61
N ASN A 427 -0.42 10.85 25.65
CA ASN A 427 -1.01 12.19 25.63
C ASN A 427 -2.51 12.17 25.33
N ALA A 428 -2.98 11.17 24.58
CA ALA A 428 -4.38 11.02 24.17
C ALA A 428 -5.20 10.10 25.10
N LYS A 429 -4.65 9.64 26.22
CA LYS A 429 -5.34 8.74 27.16
C LYS A 429 -6.70 9.30 27.62
N GLU A 430 -6.74 10.57 28.01
CA GLU A 430 -7.98 11.21 28.48
C GLU A 430 -9.03 11.38 27.38
N GLU A 431 -8.63 11.38 26.11
CA GLU A 431 -9.57 11.46 24.97
C GLU A 431 -10.06 10.08 24.54
N THR A 432 -9.17 9.08 24.55
CA THR A 432 -9.43 7.75 23.96
C THR A 432 -9.78 6.68 24.99
N GLY A 433 -9.47 6.89 26.26
CA GLY A 433 -9.59 5.91 27.35
C GLY A 433 -8.50 4.83 27.35
N LEU A 434 -7.63 4.80 26.32
CA LEU A 434 -6.69 3.71 26.09
C LEU A 434 -5.37 3.95 26.86
N ASP A 435 -5.09 3.11 27.86
CA ASP A 435 -3.90 3.25 28.71
C ASP A 435 -2.77 2.36 28.22
N MET A 436 -2.00 2.86 27.24
CA MET A 436 -0.88 2.09 26.68
C MET A 436 0.17 1.69 27.72
N ASN A 437 0.41 2.49 28.77
CA ASN A 437 1.36 2.11 29.81
C ASN A 437 0.90 0.87 30.58
N LYS A 438 -0.39 0.83 30.91
CA LYS A 438 -1.01 -0.33 31.55
C LYS A 438 -1.00 -1.56 30.63
N ILE A 439 -1.31 -1.38 29.34
CA ILE A 439 -1.31 -2.47 28.35
C ILE A 439 0.11 -3.06 28.21
N HIS A 440 1.14 -2.21 28.09
CA HIS A 440 2.55 -2.62 28.02
C HIS A 440 3.00 -3.33 29.30
N LYS A 441 2.69 -2.76 30.46
CA LYS A 441 3.03 -3.37 31.76
C LYS A 441 2.46 -4.77 31.91
N ASN A 442 1.29 -5.03 31.32
CA ASN A 442 0.65 -6.35 31.35
C ASN A 442 1.09 -7.26 30.20
N GLY A 443 1.97 -6.81 29.30
CA GLY A 443 2.41 -7.57 28.13
C GLY A 443 1.25 -7.89 27.17
N LEU A 444 0.36 -6.92 26.94
CA LEU A 444 -0.84 -7.07 26.09
C LEU A 444 -0.80 -6.17 24.84
N ALA A 445 0.37 -5.62 24.49
CA ALA A 445 0.57 -4.78 23.30
C ALA A 445 1.47 -5.52 22.29
N LEU A 446 0.87 -6.16 21.31
CA LEU A 446 1.58 -6.80 20.21
C LEU A 446 1.77 -5.80 19.08
N VAL A 447 3.01 -5.32 18.91
CA VAL A 447 3.38 -4.45 17.79
C VAL A 447 4.54 -5.05 17.01
N CYS A 448 4.31 -5.35 15.73
CA CYS A 448 5.31 -5.89 14.81
C CYS A 448 5.32 -5.07 13.52
N ASP A 449 6.14 -4.01 13.49
CA ASP A 449 6.10 -2.98 12.46
C ASP A 449 6.58 -3.46 11.08
N ALA A 450 7.46 -4.46 11.04
CA ALA A 450 7.95 -5.08 9.81
C ALA A 450 6.87 -5.91 9.08
N VAL A 451 5.85 -6.39 9.81
CA VAL A 451 4.75 -7.20 9.25
C VAL A 451 3.85 -6.29 8.42
N PRO A 452 3.52 -6.65 7.18
CA PRO A 452 2.90 -5.71 6.25
C PRO A 452 1.40 -5.49 6.49
N ALA A 453 0.73 -6.28 7.33
CA ALA A 453 -0.71 -6.12 7.63
C ALA A 453 -1.06 -6.65 9.03
N ALA A 454 -1.92 -5.95 9.76
CA ALA A 454 -2.48 -6.33 11.05
C ALA A 454 -3.33 -7.60 10.99
N THR A 455 -4.04 -7.85 9.88
CA THR A 455 -4.78 -9.11 9.67
C THR A 455 -3.89 -10.35 9.79
N GLN A 456 -2.59 -10.23 9.49
CA GLN A 456 -1.64 -11.31 9.71
C GLN A 456 -1.41 -11.60 11.20
N LEU A 457 -1.23 -10.55 11.99
CA LEU A 457 -1.04 -10.66 13.44
C LEU A 457 -2.29 -11.20 14.13
N VAL A 458 -3.48 -10.73 13.72
CA VAL A 458 -4.78 -11.25 14.18
C VAL A 458 -4.90 -12.74 13.91
N THR A 459 -4.54 -13.19 12.71
CA THR A 459 -4.58 -14.61 12.35
C THR A 459 -3.62 -15.45 13.21
N ILE A 460 -2.42 -14.94 13.47
CA ILE A 460 -1.43 -15.60 14.34
C ILE A 460 -1.94 -15.71 15.78
N VAL A 461 -2.51 -14.64 16.32
CA VAL A 461 -3.09 -14.62 17.67
C VAL A 461 -4.28 -15.58 17.76
N ALA A 462 -5.15 -15.61 16.75
CA ALA A 462 -6.30 -16.52 16.69
C ALA A 462 -5.86 -17.99 16.63
N GLU A 463 -4.83 -18.30 15.84
CA GLU A 463 -4.21 -19.64 15.79
C GLU A 463 -3.62 -20.00 17.16
N LYS A 464 -2.86 -19.09 17.77
CA LYS A 464 -2.23 -19.33 19.06
C LYS A 464 -3.24 -19.56 20.17
N ALA A 465 -4.32 -18.79 20.20
CA ALA A 465 -5.41 -18.97 21.15
C ALA A 465 -6.22 -20.24 20.89
N GLY A 466 -6.03 -20.90 19.74
CA GLY A 466 -6.78 -22.09 19.32
C GLY A 466 -8.20 -21.79 18.85
N VAL A 467 -8.57 -20.51 18.71
CA VAL A 467 -9.90 -20.11 18.24
C VAL A 467 -10.03 -20.25 16.73
N LEU A 468 -8.92 -20.12 15.99
CA LEU A 468 -8.89 -20.33 14.54
C LEU A 468 -9.22 -21.78 14.16
N GLY A 469 -8.55 -22.75 14.80
CA GLY A 469 -8.81 -24.18 14.58
C GLY A 469 -10.26 -24.57 14.89
N LYS A 470 -10.78 -24.15 16.05
CA LYS A 470 -12.19 -24.38 16.44
C LYS A 470 -13.19 -23.79 15.44
N MET A 471 -12.89 -22.61 14.90
CA MET A 471 -13.73 -21.97 13.89
C MET A 471 -13.74 -22.78 12.58
N PHE A 472 -12.57 -23.22 12.09
CA PHE A 472 -12.51 -24.07 10.91
C PHE A 472 -13.19 -25.44 11.11
N GLU A 473 -13.04 -26.06 12.28
CA GLU A 473 -13.74 -27.31 12.62
C GLU A 473 -15.27 -27.16 12.53
N LYS A 474 -15.82 -26.02 12.96
CA LYS A 474 -17.25 -25.70 12.81
C LYS A 474 -17.63 -25.33 11.37
N GLY A 475 -16.73 -24.69 10.63
CA GLY A 475 -16.95 -24.23 9.26
C GLY A 475 -18.06 -23.17 9.14
N GLY A 476 -18.68 -23.10 7.95
CA GLY A 476 -19.85 -22.26 7.70
C GLY A 476 -19.56 -20.75 7.57
N LYS A 477 -20.56 -19.92 7.90
CA LYS A 477 -20.52 -18.46 7.67
C LYS A 477 -19.34 -17.78 8.37
N ALA A 478 -19.03 -18.15 9.62
CA ALA A 478 -17.94 -17.55 10.37
C ALA A 478 -16.57 -17.77 9.70
N ALA A 479 -16.29 -19.00 9.24
CA ALA A 479 -15.05 -19.30 8.53
C ALA A 479 -14.94 -18.58 7.18
N LYS A 480 -16.06 -18.44 6.44
CA LYS A 480 -16.12 -17.63 5.20
C LYS A 480 -15.81 -16.17 5.47
N ASN A 481 -16.49 -15.58 6.44
CA ASN A 481 -16.32 -14.18 6.83
C ASN A 481 -14.87 -13.92 7.25
N PHE A 482 -14.31 -14.77 8.12
CA PHE A 482 -12.91 -14.67 8.54
C PHE A 482 -11.93 -14.68 7.38
N VAL A 483 -12.03 -15.67 6.49
CA VAL A 483 -11.05 -15.83 5.40
C VAL A 483 -11.20 -14.69 4.38
N ALA A 484 -12.42 -14.31 4.01
CA ALA A 484 -12.63 -13.19 3.10
C ALA A 484 -12.13 -11.87 3.68
N SER A 485 -12.33 -11.64 4.98
CA SER A 485 -11.92 -10.42 5.67
C SER A 485 -10.40 -10.33 5.81
N VAL A 486 -9.72 -11.42 6.20
CA VAL A 486 -8.25 -11.48 6.27
C VAL A 486 -7.61 -11.25 4.90
N ILE A 487 -8.09 -11.93 3.86
CA ILE A 487 -7.50 -11.79 2.53
C ILE A 487 -7.73 -10.38 1.98
N THR A 488 -8.92 -9.81 2.17
CA THR A 488 -9.20 -8.42 1.79
C THR A 488 -8.21 -7.47 2.47
N GLY A 489 -8.07 -7.56 3.79
CA GLY A 489 -7.19 -6.68 4.55
C GLY A 489 -5.72 -6.82 4.21
N THR A 490 -5.21 -8.05 4.16
CA THR A 490 -3.83 -8.31 3.74
C THR A 490 -3.60 -7.82 2.31
N SER A 491 -4.56 -7.97 1.40
CA SER A 491 -4.44 -7.52 0.02
C SER A 491 -4.39 -5.99 -0.08
N THR A 492 -5.23 -5.25 0.64
CA THR A 492 -5.25 -3.78 0.58
C THR A 492 -3.94 -3.18 1.07
N ASP A 493 -3.39 -3.68 2.17
CA ASP A 493 -2.17 -3.13 2.77
C ASP A 493 -0.90 -3.47 1.99
N THR A 494 -0.88 -4.67 1.41
CA THR A 494 0.25 -5.11 0.59
C THR A 494 0.19 -4.61 -0.85
N GLY A 495 -0.89 -3.94 -1.27
CA GLY A 495 -1.13 -3.56 -2.67
C GLY A 495 -1.25 -4.79 -3.56
N SER A 496 -2.24 -5.64 -3.27
CA SER A 496 -2.48 -6.93 -3.92
C SER A 496 -1.28 -7.87 -3.84
N PHE A 497 -0.71 -8.03 -2.65
CA PHE A 497 0.43 -8.90 -2.37
C PHE A 497 1.75 -8.54 -3.08
N THR A 498 1.86 -7.33 -3.61
CA THR A 498 3.09 -6.86 -4.25
C THR A 498 4.16 -6.49 -3.23
N ARG A 499 3.76 -6.09 -2.02
CA ARG A 499 4.64 -5.86 -0.87
C ARG A 499 4.64 -7.08 0.05
N THR A 500 5.83 -7.49 0.49
CA THR A 500 6.05 -8.68 1.34
C THR A 500 6.34 -8.34 2.80
N ALA A 501 6.65 -7.07 3.08
CA ALA A 501 7.01 -6.52 4.37
C ALA A 501 6.92 -4.99 4.33
N ASN A 502 6.84 -4.36 5.51
CA ASN A 502 7.09 -2.94 5.68
C ASN A 502 8.61 -2.72 5.64
N LEU A 503 9.10 -2.27 4.48
CA LEU A 503 10.53 -2.15 4.23
C LEU A 503 11.13 -0.91 4.91
N LEU A 504 12.10 -1.13 5.79
CA LEU A 504 12.97 -0.07 6.31
C LEU A 504 13.87 0.49 5.20
N PRO A 505 14.38 1.73 5.32
CA PRO A 505 15.19 2.37 4.28
C PRO A 505 16.40 1.54 3.81
N HIS A 506 17.02 0.79 4.72
CA HIS A 506 18.16 -0.07 4.38
C HIS A 506 17.76 -1.34 3.63
N HIS A 507 16.52 -1.83 3.78
CA HIS A 507 15.99 -2.94 2.99
C HIS A 507 15.86 -2.58 1.51
N SER A 508 15.63 -1.32 1.17
CA SER A 508 15.54 -0.86 -0.21
C SER A 508 16.85 -1.05 -0.99
N ALA A 509 18.00 -1.05 -0.30
CA ALA A 509 19.30 -1.31 -0.89
C ALA A 509 19.60 -2.80 -1.10
N LEU A 510 18.79 -3.69 -0.49
CA LEU A 510 18.95 -5.14 -0.68
C LEU A 510 18.30 -5.59 -1.99
N PRO A 511 18.87 -6.61 -2.65
CA PRO A 511 18.19 -7.33 -3.73
C PRO A 511 16.80 -7.80 -3.27
N VAL A 512 15.81 -7.73 -4.14
CA VAL A 512 14.38 -7.98 -3.84
C VAL A 512 14.16 -9.30 -3.10
N GLN A 513 14.82 -10.38 -3.54
CA GLN A 513 14.77 -11.72 -2.95
C GLN A 513 15.41 -11.83 -1.56
N GLN A 514 16.24 -10.86 -1.17
CA GLN A 514 16.90 -10.80 0.14
C GLN A 514 16.17 -9.91 1.14
N ARG A 515 15.17 -9.15 0.68
CA ARG A 515 14.34 -8.30 1.55
C ARG A 515 13.48 -9.15 2.49
N PRO A 516 13.07 -8.62 3.65
CA PRO A 516 12.11 -9.31 4.51
C PRO A 516 10.83 -9.70 3.74
N ASN A 517 10.32 -10.87 4.09
CA ASN A 517 9.11 -11.44 3.52
C ASN A 517 8.38 -12.22 4.61
N PHE A 518 7.15 -11.80 4.90
CA PHE A 518 6.26 -12.40 5.89
C PHE A 518 5.09 -13.17 5.26
N PHE A 519 5.24 -13.55 3.99
CA PHE A 519 4.33 -14.42 3.23
C PHE A 519 2.83 -14.02 3.30
N PRO A 520 2.45 -12.73 3.13
CA PRO A 520 1.05 -12.33 3.12
C PRO A 520 0.17 -13.10 2.10
N GLU A 521 0.67 -13.34 0.89
CA GLU A 521 -0.05 -14.14 -0.11
C GLU A 521 -0.06 -15.62 0.30
N GLY A 522 1.09 -16.13 0.75
CA GLY A 522 1.23 -17.52 1.17
C GLY A 522 0.30 -17.93 2.31
N MET A 523 0.08 -17.05 3.29
CA MET A 523 -0.87 -17.29 4.38
C MET A 523 -2.33 -17.15 3.93
N SER A 524 -2.61 -16.24 2.99
CA SER A 524 -3.91 -16.13 2.35
C SER A 524 -4.29 -17.41 1.59
N THR A 525 -3.32 -17.99 0.86
CA THR A 525 -3.47 -19.29 0.20
C THR A 525 -3.73 -20.40 1.21
N TRP A 526 -2.98 -20.43 2.33
CA TRP A 526 -3.20 -21.42 3.38
C TRP A 526 -4.62 -21.36 3.97
N LEU A 527 -5.10 -20.16 4.28
CA LEU A 527 -6.46 -19.94 4.82
C LEU A 527 -7.54 -20.39 3.83
N THR A 528 -7.37 -20.05 2.55
CA THR A 528 -8.25 -20.51 1.47
C THR A 528 -8.28 -22.04 1.39
N ASN A 529 -7.11 -22.67 1.49
CA ASN A 529 -6.98 -24.13 1.46
C ASN A 529 -7.60 -24.79 2.70
N GLN A 530 -7.53 -24.18 3.88
CA GLN A 530 -8.25 -24.69 5.05
C GLN A 530 -9.77 -24.57 4.87
N LEU A 531 -10.25 -23.41 4.41
CA LEU A 531 -11.68 -23.18 4.20
C LEU A 531 -12.26 -24.18 3.19
N SER A 532 -11.59 -24.38 2.05
CA SER A 532 -12.06 -25.30 1.00
C SER A 532 -12.10 -26.77 1.41
N LYS A 533 -11.37 -27.19 2.46
CA LYS A 533 -11.51 -28.54 3.04
C LYS A 533 -12.85 -28.72 3.74
N THR A 534 -13.38 -27.65 4.30
CA THR A 534 -14.59 -27.64 5.14
C THR A 534 -15.82 -27.17 4.37
N ASP A 535 -15.64 -26.34 3.33
CA ASP A 535 -16.71 -25.83 2.49
C ASP A 535 -16.30 -25.80 1.01
N LYS A 536 -16.85 -26.74 0.24
CA LYS A 536 -16.57 -26.88 -1.20
C LYS A 536 -17.26 -25.81 -2.06
N SER A 537 -18.18 -25.01 -1.50
CA SER A 537 -18.80 -23.88 -2.19
C SER A 537 -17.86 -22.67 -2.28
N VAL A 538 -16.74 -22.69 -1.55
CA VAL A 538 -15.73 -21.63 -1.58
C VAL A 538 -14.71 -21.97 -2.64
N ASP A 539 -15.06 -21.63 -3.87
CA ASP A 539 -14.18 -21.71 -5.03
C ASP A 539 -13.58 -20.33 -5.36
N LYS A 540 -12.74 -20.28 -6.40
CA LYS A 540 -12.13 -19.01 -6.83
C LYS A 540 -13.14 -18.02 -7.42
N LYS A 541 -14.30 -18.47 -7.91
CA LYS A 541 -15.39 -17.58 -8.33
C LYS A 541 -15.96 -16.86 -7.10
N TRP A 542 -16.25 -17.60 -6.02
CA TRP A 542 -16.67 -17.03 -4.75
C TRP A 542 -15.64 -16.05 -4.21
N LEU A 543 -14.35 -16.42 -4.18
CA LEU A 543 -13.27 -15.53 -3.73
C LEU A 543 -13.22 -14.26 -4.58
N ARG A 544 -13.33 -14.36 -5.90
CA ARG A 544 -13.37 -13.20 -6.82
C ARG A 544 -14.58 -12.29 -6.57
N GLU A 545 -15.72 -12.86 -6.19
CA GLU A 545 -16.98 -12.14 -5.98
C GLU A 545 -17.10 -11.53 -4.57
N ASN A 546 -16.36 -12.06 -3.59
CA ASN A 546 -16.51 -11.72 -2.17
C ASN A 546 -15.23 -11.19 -1.50
N ILE A 547 -14.11 -11.09 -2.23
CA ILE A 547 -12.86 -10.52 -1.73
C ILE A 547 -12.47 -9.32 -2.58
N ALA A 548 -12.16 -8.21 -1.94
CA ALA A 548 -11.61 -7.04 -2.61
C ALA A 548 -10.09 -7.18 -2.72
N TYR A 549 -9.62 -7.71 -3.85
CA TYR A 549 -8.18 -7.87 -4.13
C TYR A 549 -7.49 -6.59 -4.61
N ASP A 550 -8.27 -5.69 -5.19
CA ASP A 550 -7.82 -4.37 -5.64
C ASP A 550 -8.74 -3.35 -4.95
N VAL A 551 -8.25 -2.13 -4.77
CA VAL A 551 -9.07 -1.02 -4.28
C VAL A 551 -9.49 -0.19 -5.49
N PRO A 552 -10.52 -0.58 -6.26
CA PRO A 552 -11.22 0.42 -7.02
C PRO A 552 -12.03 1.25 -6.03
N ASP A 553 -11.76 2.55 -5.99
CA ASP A 553 -12.72 3.48 -5.40
C ASP A 553 -14.10 3.26 -6.03
N LYS A 554 -15.16 3.55 -5.28
CA LYS A 554 -16.54 3.43 -5.78
C LYS A 554 -16.65 4.22 -7.08
N ALA A 555 -16.79 3.52 -8.20
CA ALA A 555 -16.88 4.18 -9.49
C ALA A 555 -18.18 4.98 -9.54
N LEU A 556 -18.08 6.25 -9.92
CA LEU A 556 -19.27 7.05 -10.17
C LEU A 556 -20.06 6.42 -11.32
N SER A 557 -21.38 6.40 -11.18
CA SER A 557 -22.26 5.87 -12.21
C SER A 557 -22.01 6.56 -13.55
N SER A 558 -21.86 5.77 -14.60
CA SER A 558 -21.83 6.22 -16.00
C SER A 558 -23.23 6.27 -16.62
N THR A 559 -24.28 5.99 -15.84
CA THR A 559 -25.66 5.96 -16.33
C THR A 559 -26.25 7.37 -16.31
N SER A 560 -26.74 7.81 -17.46
CA SER A 560 -27.52 9.04 -17.61
C SER A 560 -28.96 8.80 -17.16
N VAL A 561 -29.51 9.73 -16.38
CA VAL A 561 -30.91 9.71 -15.93
C VAL A 561 -31.61 10.93 -16.51
N ASP A 562 -32.81 10.75 -17.08
CA ASP A 562 -33.64 11.81 -17.66
C ASP A 562 -32.92 12.71 -18.69
N GLY A 563 -31.98 12.15 -19.45
CA GLY A 563 -31.20 12.90 -20.44
C GLY A 563 -30.13 13.83 -19.84
N LYS A 564 -29.95 13.86 -18.52
CA LYS A 564 -28.84 14.56 -17.85
C LYS A 564 -27.54 13.79 -18.04
N ALA A 565 -26.41 14.49 -18.02
CA ALA A 565 -25.09 13.87 -18.02
C ALA A 565 -24.92 12.98 -16.77
N SER A 566 -24.28 11.81 -16.93
CA SER A 566 -23.99 10.91 -15.82
C SER A 566 -23.07 11.59 -14.79
N PRO A 567 -23.12 11.20 -13.50
CA PRO A 567 -22.20 11.72 -12.48
C PRO A 567 -20.73 11.56 -12.87
N ARG A 568 -20.37 10.43 -13.48
CA ARG A 568 -19.02 10.21 -14.04
C ARG A 568 -18.67 11.24 -15.11
N ASP A 569 -19.55 11.48 -16.06
CA ASP A 569 -19.27 12.39 -17.18
C ASP A 569 -19.17 13.84 -16.72
N LYS A 570 -20.00 14.26 -15.75
CA LYS A 570 -19.85 15.56 -15.08
C LYS A 570 -18.48 15.72 -14.44
N MET A 571 -18.07 14.74 -13.64
CA MET A 571 -16.74 14.73 -12.99
C MET A 571 -15.62 14.82 -14.02
N VAL A 572 -15.66 14.00 -15.08
CA VAL A 572 -14.65 14.01 -16.15
C VAL A 572 -14.64 15.36 -16.88
N GLN A 573 -15.80 15.96 -17.13
CA GLN A 573 -15.90 17.28 -17.75
C GLN A 573 -15.28 18.36 -16.87
N TYR A 574 -15.61 18.44 -15.58
CA TYR A 574 -14.98 19.40 -14.65
C TYR A 574 -13.48 19.18 -14.51
N ALA A 575 -13.03 17.93 -14.47
CA ALA A 575 -11.60 17.61 -14.45
C ALA A 575 -10.88 18.09 -15.74
N LEU A 576 -11.55 18.05 -16.90
CA LEU A 576 -11.03 18.56 -18.16
C LEU A 576 -11.03 20.09 -18.21
N ASP A 577 -12.05 20.74 -17.65
CA ASP A 577 -12.19 22.19 -17.62
C ASP A 577 -11.14 22.82 -16.69
N GLY A 578 -10.88 22.19 -15.55
CA GLY A 578 -9.83 22.57 -14.60
C GLY A 578 -8.42 22.13 -15.00
N ARG A 579 -8.23 21.52 -16.17
CA ARG A 579 -6.95 20.94 -16.59
C ARG A 579 -5.97 22.01 -17.05
N LYS A 580 -4.82 22.09 -16.38
CA LYS A 580 -3.66 22.90 -16.76
C LYS A 580 -2.48 22.01 -17.12
N MET A 581 -1.85 22.25 -18.27
CA MET A 581 -0.72 21.45 -18.76
C MET A 581 0.49 22.34 -19.04
N PHE A 582 1.65 21.88 -18.56
CA PHE A 582 2.95 22.51 -18.80
C PHE A 582 3.91 21.45 -19.40
N PRO A 583 3.82 21.17 -20.71
CA PRO A 583 4.56 20.08 -21.35
C PRO A 583 6.08 20.18 -21.15
N ASP A 584 6.64 21.39 -21.22
CA ASP A 584 8.07 21.65 -21.04
C ASP A 584 8.59 21.30 -19.63
N LEU A 585 7.69 21.20 -18.65
CA LEU A 585 8.01 20.80 -17.28
C LEU A 585 7.59 19.36 -16.96
N GLY A 586 6.92 18.67 -17.90
CA GLY A 586 6.29 17.38 -17.62
C GLY A 586 5.26 17.48 -16.48
N LEU A 587 4.54 18.60 -16.36
CA LEU A 587 3.63 18.89 -15.25
C LEU A 587 2.18 19.03 -15.75
N GLY A 588 1.27 18.30 -15.10
CA GLY A 588 -0.17 18.42 -15.28
C GLY A 588 -0.87 18.68 -13.96
N ILE A 589 -1.81 19.62 -13.94
CA ILE A 589 -2.60 20.00 -12.77
C ILE A 589 -4.08 19.94 -13.14
N ILE A 590 -4.90 19.43 -12.22
CA ILE A 590 -6.36 19.54 -12.26
C ILE A 590 -6.79 20.39 -11.07
N GLU A 591 -7.57 21.42 -11.34
CA GLU A 591 -8.18 22.29 -10.34
C GLU A 591 -9.69 22.04 -10.31
N VAL A 592 -10.26 21.81 -9.13
CA VAL A 592 -11.71 21.59 -8.95
C VAL A 592 -12.19 22.40 -7.76
N ASP A 593 -13.17 23.26 -7.96
CA ASP A 593 -13.77 24.05 -6.88
C ASP A 593 -14.83 23.25 -6.12
N TYR A 594 -15.27 23.80 -4.98
CA TYR A 594 -16.24 23.12 -4.13
C TYR A 594 -17.58 22.92 -4.84
N ASP A 595 -18.04 23.88 -5.64
CA ASP A 595 -19.37 23.86 -6.25
C ASP A 595 -19.45 22.79 -7.37
N GLN A 596 -18.39 22.66 -8.17
CA GLN A 596 -18.22 21.58 -9.14
C GLN A 596 -18.26 20.21 -8.46
N MET A 597 -17.53 20.08 -7.34
CA MET A 597 -17.49 18.84 -6.58
C MET A 597 -18.85 18.51 -5.97
N TYR A 598 -19.56 19.52 -5.47
CA TYR A 598 -20.89 19.38 -4.89
C TYR A 598 -21.97 19.08 -5.94
N ASP A 599 -21.86 19.59 -7.17
CA ASP A 599 -22.76 19.22 -8.28
C ASP A 599 -22.64 17.73 -8.64
N VAL A 600 -21.41 17.22 -8.72
CA VAL A 600 -21.16 15.78 -8.94
C VAL A 600 -21.73 14.96 -7.78
N PHE A 601 -21.58 15.43 -6.54
CA PHE A 601 -22.12 14.78 -5.35
C PHE A 601 -23.65 14.68 -5.40
N ASN A 602 -24.35 15.78 -5.67
CA ASN A 602 -25.82 15.80 -5.76
C ASN A 602 -26.33 14.90 -6.89
N ALA A 603 -25.69 14.95 -8.06
CA ALA A 603 -26.05 14.07 -9.17
C ALA A 603 -25.86 12.57 -8.83
N SER A 604 -24.87 12.27 -7.98
CA SER A 604 -24.61 10.89 -7.54
C SER A 604 -25.63 10.42 -6.51
N LEU A 605 -26.08 11.29 -5.60
CA LEU A 605 -27.09 10.97 -4.59
C LEU A 605 -28.44 10.53 -5.19
N GLU A 606 -28.80 11.00 -6.40
CA GLU A 606 -30.00 10.57 -7.11
C GLU A 606 -29.98 9.05 -7.45
N GLN A 607 -28.79 8.46 -7.58
CA GLN A 607 -28.61 7.06 -7.99
C GLN A 607 -28.07 6.18 -6.85
N ASP A 608 -27.40 6.79 -5.88
CA ASP A 608 -26.71 6.12 -4.78
C ASP A 608 -26.82 6.98 -3.51
N PRO A 609 -27.84 6.71 -2.66
CA PRO A 609 -28.09 7.47 -1.44
C PRO A 609 -26.94 7.41 -0.42
N ASP A 610 -26.01 6.48 -0.62
CA ASP A 610 -24.95 6.11 0.30
C ASP A 610 -23.59 6.71 -0.05
N ILE A 611 -23.51 7.41 -1.19
CA ILE A 611 -22.29 8.05 -1.66
C ILE A 611 -21.87 9.20 -0.73
N THR A 612 -20.56 9.43 -0.63
CA THR A 612 -19.96 10.47 0.22
C THR A 612 -19.17 11.50 -0.59
N LEU A 613 -18.94 12.69 -0.03
CA LEU A 613 -18.03 13.67 -0.63
C LEU A 613 -16.58 13.16 -0.76
N LEU A 614 -16.17 12.22 0.09
CA LEU A 614 -14.88 11.56 -0.03
C LEU A 614 -14.81 10.69 -1.28
N ASP A 615 -15.89 9.97 -1.61
CA ASP A 615 -15.97 9.19 -2.85
C ASP A 615 -15.83 10.10 -4.08
N ILE A 616 -16.42 11.31 -4.04
CA ILE A 616 -16.29 12.29 -5.12
C ILE A 616 -14.84 12.78 -5.25
N GLN A 617 -14.20 13.14 -4.14
CA GLN A 617 -12.78 13.54 -4.14
C GLN A 617 -11.87 12.44 -4.69
N ASN A 618 -12.09 11.20 -4.27
CA ASN A 618 -11.36 10.04 -4.79
C ASN A 618 -11.64 9.83 -6.29
N GLY A 619 -12.89 10.02 -6.74
CA GLY A 619 -13.25 10.01 -8.15
C GLY A 619 -12.37 10.94 -9.00
N PHE A 620 -12.20 12.20 -8.58
CA PHE A 620 -11.30 13.14 -9.26
C PHE A 620 -9.83 12.70 -9.20
N LYS A 621 -9.39 12.23 -8.03
CA LYS A 621 -8.00 11.78 -7.77
C LYS A 621 -7.60 10.58 -8.60
N TYR A 622 -8.53 9.69 -8.93
CA TYR A 622 -8.26 8.51 -9.74
C TYR A 622 -8.91 8.59 -11.13
N SER A 623 -9.40 9.78 -11.49
CA SER A 623 -9.97 10.03 -12.81
C SER A 623 -8.98 9.70 -13.92
N GLU A 624 -9.52 9.27 -15.06
CA GLU A 624 -8.72 9.04 -16.26
C GLU A 624 -7.98 10.30 -16.74
N VAL A 625 -8.48 11.50 -16.42
CA VAL A 625 -7.80 12.76 -16.70
C VAL A 625 -6.49 12.86 -15.94
N LEU A 626 -6.50 12.65 -14.62
CA LEU A 626 -5.26 12.68 -13.83
C LEU A 626 -4.34 11.51 -14.20
N GLY A 627 -4.93 10.35 -14.51
CA GLY A 627 -4.23 9.20 -15.05
C GLY A 627 -3.45 9.54 -16.32
N ALA A 628 -4.07 10.21 -17.28
CA ALA A 628 -3.42 10.63 -18.53
C ALA A 628 -2.31 11.66 -18.31
N LEU A 629 -2.52 12.62 -17.39
CA LEU A 629 -1.54 13.67 -17.09
C LEU A 629 -0.23 13.13 -16.51
N LYS A 630 -0.29 12.07 -15.71
CA LYS A 630 0.91 11.47 -15.09
C LYS A 630 1.54 10.31 -15.88
N SER A 631 0.87 9.82 -16.91
CA SER A 631 1.33 8.64 -17.67
C SER A 631 2.42 8.99 -18.67
N ASP A 632 3.39 8.09 -18.87
CA ASP A 632 4.38 8.18 -19.95
C ASP A 632 3.69 7.90 -21.31
N PRO A 633 3.68 8.86 -22.25
CA PRO A 633 3.01 8.73 -23.54
C PRO A 633 3.66 7.68 -24.45
N SER A 634 4.88 7.25 -24.15
CA SER A 634 5.57 6.15 -24.84
C SER A 634 5.02 4.78 -24.43
N GLU A 635 4.45 4.66 -23.22
CA GLU A 635 3.90 3.43 -22.65
C GLU A 635 2.38 3.27 -22.85
N THR A 636 1.65 4.34 -23.18
CA THR A 636 0.18 4.28 -23.38
C THR A 636 -0.23 3.72 -24.74
N SER A 637 -1.20 2.81 -24.73
CA SER A 637 -1.73 2.06 -25.88
C SER A 637 -2.68 2.86 -26.80
N GLN A 638 -3.19 4.01 -26.36
CA GLN A 638 -4.12 4.85 -27.13
C GLN A 638 -3.41 6.10 -27.66
N LYS A 639 -2.65 5.95 -28.75
CA LYS A 639 -2.20 7.10 -29.54
C LYS A 639 -3.28 7.40 -30.59
N LEU A 640 -3.98 8.52 -30.44
CA LEU A 640 -4.74 9.09 -31.56
C LEU A 640 -3.80 9.18 -32.77
N ALA A 641 -4.28 8.76 -33.95
CA ALA A 641 -3.48 8.83 -35.16
C ALA A 641 -3.03 10.28 -35.39
N LYS A 642 -1.82 10.46 -35.94
CA LYS A 642 -1.23 11.79 -36.14
C LYS A 642 -2.18 12.66 -36.98
N GLY A 643 -2.79 13.69 -36.36
CA GLY A 643 -3.77 14.59 -36.99
C GLY A 643 -5.23 14.38 -36.60
N GLN A 644 -5.55 13.35 -35.81
CA GLN A 644 -6.89 13.08 -35.29
C GLN A 644 -7.14 13.90 -34.01
N LYS A 645 -8.27 14.62 -33.94
CA LYS A 645 -8.70 15.35 -32.74
C LYS A 645 -9.62 14.46 -31.91
N ALA A 646 -9.44 14.46 -30.59
CA ALA A 646 -10.37 13.81 -29.66
C ALA A 646 -11.77 14.45 -29.78
N SER A 647 -12.79 13.66 -30.11
CA SER A 647 -14.15 14.16 -30.31
C SER A 647 -15.07 13.80 -29.16
N THR A 648 -14.85 12.65 -28.51
CA THR A 648 -15.64 12.19 -27.35
C THR A 648 -15.04 12.64 -26.01
N LEU A 649 -15.86 12.64 -24.96
CA LEU A 649 -15.40 12.95 -23.61
C LEU A 649 -14.31 11.99 -23.13
N SER A 650 -14.49 10.69 -23.35
CA SER A 650 -13.51 9.66 -22.96
C SER A 650 -12.17 9.80 -23.70
N GLU A 651 -12.19 10.14 -25.00
CA GLU A 651 -10.97 10.40 -25.76
C GLU A 651 -10.22 11.64 -25.25
N LYS A 652 -10.95 12.72 -24.90
CA LYS A 652 -10.35 13.93 -24.33
C LYS A 652 -9.74 13.64 -22.95
N ALA A 653 -10.44 12.84 -22.16
CA ALA A 653 -10.04 12.50 -20.79
C ALA A 653 -8.80 11.59 -20.75
N THR A 654 -8.64 10.71 -21.73
CA THR A 654 -7.46 9.83 -21.84
C THR A 654 -6.31 10.44 -22.66
N GLN A 655 -6.47 11.69 -23.13
CA GLN A 655 -5.47 12.35 -23.96
C GLN A 655 -4.20 12.70 -23.16
N THR A 656 -3.07 12.12 -23.58
CA THR A 656 -1.73 12.47 -23.06
C THR A 656 -1.09 13.62 -23.84
N TYR A 657 -0.14 14.34 -23.24
CA TYR A 657 0.77 15.28 -23.93
C TYR A 657 2.16 14.64 -24.16
N THR A 658 3.15 15.37 -24.66
CA THR A 658 4.57 14.95 -24.78
C THR A 658 5.50 16.11 -24.42
N GLY A 659 6.64 15.83 -23.82
CA GLY A 659 7.61 16.84 -23.38
C GLY A 659 8.98 16.25 -22.97
N PRO A 660 9.93 17.11 -22.56
CA PRO A 660 11.30 16.70 -22.23
C PRO A 660 11.42 15.82 -20.97
N TYR A 661 10.36 15.71 -20.16
CA TYR A 661 10.32 14.95 -18.90
C TYR A 661 9.24 13.86 -18.92
N ASP A 662 9.01 13.23 -20.08
CA ASP A 662 7.95 12.23 -20.26
C ASP A 662 8.05 11.01 -19.33
N ALA A 663 9.25 10.60 -18.95
CA ALA A 663 9.50 9.51 -18.02
C ALA A 663 9.32 9.91 -16.53
N ASP A 664 9.35 11.21 -16.22
CA ASP A 664 9.35 11.75 -14.84
C ASP A 664 8.26 12.81 -14.65
N ARG A 665 7.06 12.50 -15.11
CA ARG A 665 5.90 13.40 -15.02
C ARG A 665 5.42 13.61 -13.59
N ILE A 666 4.86 14.79 -13.37
CA ILE A 666 4.19 15.17 -12.13
C ILE A 666 2.73 15.46 -12.48
N GLY A 667 1.81 14.74 -11.84
CA GLY A 667 0.37 14.97 -11.89
C GLY A 667 -0.13 15.46 -10.53
N ILE A 668 -0.91 16.53 -10.52
CA ILE A 668 -1.40 17.16 -9.28
C ILE A 668 -2.90 17.37 -9.39
N LEU A 669 -3.61 17.09 -8.31
CA LEU A 669 -5.00 17.47 -8.12
C LEU A 669 -5.07 18.50 -7.01
N VAL A 670 -5.68 19.65 -7.28
CA VAL A 670 -5.98 20.73 -6.34
C VAL A 670 -7.51 20.82 -6.23
N ILE A 671 -8.03 20.57 -5.04
CA ILE A 671 -9.47 20.61 -4.76
C ILE A 671 -9.74 21.64 -3.67
N GLN A 672 -10.77 22.47 -3.82
CA GLN A 672 -11.33 23.23 -2.72
C GLN A 672 -12.25 22.31 -1.88
N ASP A 673 -11.67 21.61 -0.89
CA ASP A 673 -12.40 20.62 -0.08
C ASP A 673 -13.21 21.26 1.07
N LYS A 674 -12.99 22.55 1.31
CA LYS A 674 -13.72 23.37 2.29
C LYS A 674 -14.12 24.69 1.65
N LYS A 675 -15.40 25.03 1.77
CA LYS A 675 -15.95 26.35 1.47
C LYS A 675 -16.72 26.83 2.71
N GLU A 676 -16.44 28.02 3.20
CA GLU A 676 -17.03 28.55 4.42
C GLU A 676 -18.56 28.46 4.38
N ASN A 677 -19.16 27.93 5.45
CA ASN A 677 -20.59 27.65 5.59
C ASN A 677 -21.13 26.49 4.73
N PHE A 678 -20.26 25.70 4.09
CA PHE A 678 -20.63 24.48 3.39
C PHE A 678 -20.17 23.24 4.15
N ILE A 679 -20.84 22.11 3.89
CA ILE A 679 -20.50 20.82 4.49
C ILE A 679 -19.16 20.30 3.95
N THR A 680 -18.54 19.40 4.68
CA THR A 680 -17.26 18.78 4.32
C THR A 680 -17.40 17.27 4.24
N GLU A 681 -16.34 16.57 3.83
CA GLU A 681 -16.30 15.10 3.80
C GLU A 681 -16.59 14.42 5.14
N ASN A 682 -16.35 15.12 6.26
CA ASN A 682 -16.59 14.59 7.60
C ASN A 682 -17.98 15.01 8.14
N SER A 683 -18.86 15.54 7.29
CA SER A 683 -20.19 16.04 7.66
C SER A 683 -20.14 17.20 8.67
N ASP A 684 -19.10 18.03 8.57
CA ASP A 684 -18.96 19.27 9.34
C ASP A 684 -19.19 20.49 8.46
N VAL A 685 -19.74 21.58 9.02
CA VAL A 685 -19.81 22.87 8.32
C VAL A 685 -18.46 23.58 8.46
N ALA A 686 -17.82 23.85 7.33
CA ALA A 686 -16.51 24.48 7.30
C ALA A 686 -16.60 25.93 7.82
N LYS A 687 -15.69 26.25 8.75
CA LYS A 687 -15.56 27.61 9.32
C LYS A 687 -14.77 28.57 8.44
N GLN A 688 -14.07 28.04 7.44
CA GLN A 688 -13.25 28.79 6.50
C GLN A 688 -13.00 27.92 5.27
N ASN A 689 -12.54 28.55 4.20
CA ASN A 689 -12.15 27.83 3.00
C ASN A 689 -10.86 27.02 3.21
N GLY A 690 -10.63 26.07 2.30
CA GLY A 690 -9.43 25.26 2.31
C GLY A 690 -9.20 24.54 0.99
N LEU A 691 -7.93 24.42 0.63
CA LEU A 691 -7.46 23.67 -0.53
C LEU A 691 -6.75 22.40 -0.07
N ARG A 692 -7.10 21.27 -0.69
CA ARG A 692 -6.42 19.99 -0.57
C ARG A 692 -5.66 19.70 -1.86
N LEU A 693 -4.38 19.34 -1.72
CA LEU A 693 -3.51 19.03 -2.83
C LEU A 693 -3.10 17.56 -2.78
N SER A 694 -3.17 16.86 -3.91
CA SER A 694 -2.69 15.49 -4.07
C SER A 694 -1.66 15.43 -5.18
N PHE A 695 -0.40 15.17 -4.80
CA PHE A 695 0.75 15.13 -5.69
C PHE A 695 1.07 13.69 -6.10
N ARG A 696 1.36 13.47 -7.38
CA ARG A 696 1.83 12.20 -7.94
C ARG A 696 3.03 12.45 -8.83
N SER A 697 4.09 11.68 -8.65
CA SER A 697 5.29 11.69 -9.48
C SER A 697 5.71 10.26 -9.85
N SER A 698 6.71 10.13 -10.72
CA SER A 698 7.28 8.83 -11.10
C SER A 698 7.74 8.03 -9.88
N ALA A 699 7.65 6.70 -9.98
CA ALA A 699 8.22 5.81 -8.98
C ALA A 699 9.73 6.11 -8.86
N MET A 700 10.24 6.22 -7.63
CA MET A 700 11.64 6.58 -7.30
C MET A 700 12.00 8.08 -7.37
N SER A 701 11.06 8.96 -7.71
CA SER A 701 11.22 10.42 -7.56
C SER A 701 10.94 10.87 -6.12
N ASP A 702 11.50 12.00 -5.68
CA ASP A 702 11.18 12.71 -4.43
C ASP A 702 10.29 13.95 -4.63
N HIS A 703 9.88 14.25 -5.87
CA HIS A 703 9.24 15.52 -6.23
C HIS A 703 7.89 15.73 -5.53
N ALA A 704 7.06 14.67 -5.38
CA ALA A 704 5.77 14.82 -4.72
C ALA A 704 5.92 15.20 -3.24
N GLU A 705 6.89 14.59 -2.54
CA GLU A 705 7.17 14.88 -1.13
C GLU A 705 7.73 16.30 -0.95
N ILE A 706 8.65 16.72 -1.83
CA ILE A 706 9.20 18.09 -1.82
C ILE A 706 8.10 19.13 -2.04
N LEU A 707 7.22 18.92 -3.03
CA LEU A 707 6.12 19.83 -3.31
C LEU A 707 5.09 19.86 -2.16
N ALA A 708 4.77 18.71 -1.58
CA ALA A 708 3.83 18.63 -0.45
C ALA A 708 4.32 19.42 0.78
N ASN A 709 5.62 19.39 1.08
CA ASN A 709 6.21 20.12 2.20
C ASN A 709 6.03 21.64 2.09
N LEU A 710 5.85 22.19 0.88
CA LEU A 710 5.54 23.61 0.68
C LEU A 710 4.17 23.99 1.25
N PHE A 711 3.22 23.05 1.20
CA PHE A 711 1.83 23.24 1.62
C PHE A 711 1.56 22.53 2.96
N GLY A 712 2.54 22.53 3.88
CA GLY A 712 2.43 21.90 5.20
C GLY A 712 2.12 20.40 5.16
N GLY A 713 2.38 19.75 4.01
CA GLY A 713 2.03 18.38 3.70
C GLY A 713 3.18 17.40 3.88
N GLY A 714 2.95 16.16 3.46
CA GLY A 714 3.96 15.09 3.49
C GLY A 714 3.47 13.82 2.81
N GLY A 715 4.34 12.81 2.77
CA GLY A 715 4.04 11.51 2.17
C GLY A 715 5.29 10.81 1.64
N HIS A 716 5.10 10.00 0.59
CA HIS A 716 6.19 9.32 -0.09
C HIS A 716 6.59 10.09 -1.35
N GLY A 717 7.83 9.91 -1.79
CA GLY A 717 8.39 10.61 -2.95
C GLY A 717 7.55 10.52 -4.24
N GLY A 718 6.84 9.41 -4.47
CA GLY A 718 5.93 9.22 -5.61
C GLY A 718 4.46 9.63 -5.39
N ALA A 719 4.04 9.82 -4.13
CA ALA A 719 2.68 10.19 -3.78
C ALA A 719 2.63 10.88 -2.41
N SER A 720 2.19 12.14 -2.39
CA SER A 720 2.10 12.95 -1.18
C SER A 720 0.87 13.86 -1.23
N GLY A 721 0.51 14.44 -0.08
CA GLY A 721 -0.62 15.37 0.03
C GLY A 721 -0.23 16.64 0.76
N GLY A 722 -0.85 17.76 0.41
CA GLY A 722 -0.66 19.07 1.04
C GLY A 722 -1.98 19.77 1.32
N ARG A 723 -1.94 20.83 2.14
CA ARG A 723 -3.14 21.56 2.57
C ARG A 723 -2.89 23.06 2.74
N VAL A 724 -3.87 23.86 2.33
CA VAL A 724 -3.91 25.31 2.60
C VAL A 724 -5.27 25.65 3.19
N ASP A 725 -5.35 25.76 4.52
CA ASP A 725 -6.56 26.18 5.21
C ASP A 725 -6.39 27.65 5.63
N LEU A 726 -6.90 28.58 4.83
CA LEU A 726 -6.82 30.03 5.07
C LEU A 726 -8.20 30.68 4.89
N PRO A 727 -8.51 31.77 5.61
CA PRO A 727 -9.76 32.51 5.43
C PRO A 727 -9.96 32.94 3.97
N GLY A 728 -11.11 32.61 3.39
CA GLY A 728 -11.48 33.01 2.02
C GLY A 728 -10.62 32.44 0.89
N VAL A 729 -9.71 31.48 1.14
CA VAL A 729 -8.86 30.94 0.07
C VAL A 729 -9.68 30.19 -0.99
N GLU A 730 -9.39 30.50 -2.24
CA GLU A 730 -9.95 29.87 -3.44
C GLU A 730 -8.79 29.46 -4.37
N ILE A 731 -9.12 28.78 -5.47
CA ILE A 731 -8.13 28.22 -6.40
C ILE A 731 -7.21 29.30 -7.00
N ASP A 732 -7.78 30.46 -7.28
CA ASP A 732 -7.12 31.61 -7.89
C ASP A 732 -6.64 32.67 -6.87
N THR A 733 -6.75 32.39 -5.57
CA THR A 733 -6.30 33.30 -4.53
C THR A 733 -4.80 33.57 -4.64
N PRO A 734 -4.36 34.85 -4.64
CA PRO A 734 -2.95 35.21 -4.58
C PRO A 734 -2.35 34.86 -3.21
N LEU A 735 -1.30 34.04 -3.23
CA LEU A 735 -0.60 33.52 -2.07
C LEU A 735 0.87 33.93 -2.07
N VAL A 736 1.47 33.96 -0.88
CA VAL A 736 2.91 34.17 -0.66
C VAL A 736 3.51 33.02 0.12
N ILE A 737 4.82 32.80 -0.05
CA ILE A 737 5.58 31.79 0.68
C ILE A 737 6.32 32.49 1.81
N LYS A 738 6.14 32.00 3.05
CA LYS A 738 6.88 32.48 4.22
C LYS A 738 7.89 31.43 4.67
N VAL A 739 9.13 31.84 4.86
CA VAL A 739 10.20 31.04 5.46
C VAL A 739 10.58 31.66 6.79
N ASN A 740 10.40 30.91 7.89
CA ASN A 740 10.55 31.39 9.27
C ASN A 740 9.79 32.69 9.52
N GLY A 741 8.56 32.78 9.00
CA GLY A 741 7.67 33.93 9.14
C GLY A 741 7.93 35.10 8.18
N LYS A 742 8.99 35.08 7.36
CA LYS A 742 9.30 36.16 6.40
C LYS A 742 8.89 35.77 4.99
N VAL A 743 8.27 36.70 4.25
CA VAL A 743 7.91 36.49 2.84
C VAL A 743 9.18 36.33 2.00
N VAL A 744 9.22 35.29 1.17
CA VAL A 744 10.32 34.98 0.25
C VAL A 744 9.76 34.82 -1.16
N ASP A 745 10.16 35.73 -2.05
CA ASP A 745 9.72 35.71 -3.45
C ASP A 745 10.60 34.83 -4.35
N ASP A 746 11.89 34.67 -4.00
CA ASP A 746 12.83 33.86 -4.76
C ASP A 746 12.55 32.36 -4.59
N THR A 747 11.96 31.76 -5.61
CA THR A 747 11.64 30.33 -5.62
C THR A 747 12.89 29.44 -5.55
N ALA A 748 14.04 29.88 -6.03
CA ALA A 748 15.28 29.10 -5.94
C ALA A 748 15.75 28.97 -4.48
N GLU A 749 15.61 30.02 -3.68
CA GLU A 749 15.86 29.99 -2.23
C GLU A 749 14.87 29.07 -1.52
N VAL A 750 13.58 29.18 -1.84
CA VAL A 750 12.54 28.31 -1.28
C VAL A 750 12.81 26.84 -1.61
N TYR A 751 13.15 26.52 -2.86
CA TYR A 751 13.46 25.15 -3.27
C TYR A 751 14.69 24.60 -2.55
N LYS A 752 15.73 25.41 -2.37
CA LYS A 752 16.92 25.04 -1.60
C LYS A 752 16.56 24.70 -0.15
N ASP A 753 15.68 25.48 0.46
CA ASP A 753 15.23 25.26 1.84
C ASP A 753 14.35 24.01 1.97
N LEU A 754 13.43 23.78 1.02
CA LEU A 754 12.66 22.53 0.93
C LEU A 754 13.58 21.31 0.81
N ARG A 755 14.61 21.38 -0.05
CA ARG A 755 15.59 20.30 -0.22
C ARG A 755 16.41 20.07 1.04
N SER A 756 16.82 21.14 1.72
CA SER A 756 17.54 21.06 3.00
C SER A 756 16.70 20.38 4.07
N ASN A 757 15.44 20.79 4.23
CA ASN A 757 14.50 20.17 5.16
C ASN A 757 14.28 18.69 4.85
N TYR A 758 14.06 18.35 3.57
CA TYR A 758 13.92 16.97 3.13
C TYR A 758 15.14 16.11 3.52
N ASN A 759 16.35 16.60 3.24
CA ASN A 759 17.58 15.88 3.58
C ASN A 759 17.75 15.69 5.09
N ILE A 760 17.43 16.71 5.92
CA ILE A 760 17.47 16.61 7.39
C ILE A 760 16.50 15.54 7.89
N MET A 761 15.29 15.50 7.34
CA MET A 761 14.26 14.53 7.73
C MET A 761 14.65 13.09 7.39
N LYS A 762 15.47 12.89 6.35
CA LYS A 762 15.98 11.58 5.92
C LYS A 762 17.38 11.23 6.46
N ASP A 763 18.03 12.13 7.21
CA ASP A 763 19.37 11.87 7.76
C ASP A 763 19.29 10.99 9.02
N ASN A 764 19.63 9.72 8.86
CA ASN A 764 19.65 8.74 9.95
C ASN A 764 20.71 9.03 11.02
N LYS A 765 21.64 9.97 10.79
CA LYS A 765 22.61 10.43 11.79
C LYS A 765 22.00 11.43 12.77
N ILE A 766 20.87 12.03 12.44
CA ILE A 766 20.14 12.96 13.31
C ILE A 766 19.05 12.15 14.03
N PRO A 767 19.01 12.14 15.37
CA PRO A 767 17.92 11.52 16.13
C PRO A 767 16.57 12.11 15.69
N ALA A 768 15.56 11.26 15.52
CA ALA A 768 14.28 11.63 14.88
C ALA A 768 13.61 12.82 15.59
N GLU A 769 13.65 12.85 16.92
CA GLU A 769 13.12 13.90 17.78
C GLU A 769 13.81 15.27 17.60
N GLN A 770 15.02 15.29 17.03
CA GLN A 770 15.79 16.51 16.80
C GLN A 770 15.67 17.05 15.37
N ARG A 771 15.14 16.25 14.43
CA ARG A 771 15.10 16.63 12.99
C ARG A 771 14.20 17.84 12.76
N ALA A 772 13.01 17.84 13.34
CA ALA A 772 12.04 18.93 13.17
C ALA A 772 12.61 20.28 13.63
N GLY A 773 13.32 20.32 14.76
CA GLY A 773 13.94 21.55 15.28
C GLY A 773 15.09 22.11 14.42
N LYS A 774 15.61 21.32 13.47
CA LYS A 774 16.64 21.75 12.52
C LYS A 774 16.06 22.20 11.17
N CYS A 775 14.79 21.93 10.90
CA CYS A 775 14.12 22.33 9.68
C CYS A 775 13.69 23.81 9.76
N LYS A 776 13.75 24.51 8.62
CA LYS A 776 13.14 25.83 8.48
C LYS A 776 11.61 25.68 8.41
N LYS A 777 10.86 26.57 9.05
CA LYS A 777 9.40 26.61 8.94
C LYS A 777 9.04 27.24 7.59
N ILE A 778 8.40 26.47 6.71
CA ILE A 778 7.93 26.94 5.40
C ILE A 778 6.40 26.88 5.43
N GLU A 779 5.74 27.98 5.11
CA GLU A 779 4.29 28.09 5.17
C GLU A 779 3.73 28.98 4.04
N ILE A 780 2.49 28.69 3.65
CA ILE A 780 1.72 29.49 2.69
C ILE A 780 0.83 30.47 3.45
N ALA A 781 0.75 31.70 2.97
CA ALA A 781 -0.13 32.74 3.52
C ALA A 781 -0.82 33.50 2.40
N LEU A 782 -1.91 34.20 2.73
CA LEU A 782 -2.54 35.17 1.83
C LEU A 782 -1.56 36.30 1.52
N ALA A 783 -1.55 36.76 0.26
CA ALA A 783 -0.84 37.98 -0.08
C ALA A 783 -1.56 39.19 0.55
N GLU A 784 -0.80 40.05 1.22
CA GLU A 784 -1.32 41.32 1.73
C GLU A 784 -1.45 42.35 0.60
N GLU A 785 -2.23 43.41 0.82
CA GLU A 785 -2.37 44.50 -0.15
C GLU A 785 -1.00 45.10 -0.53
N GLY A 786 -0.71 45.14 -1.83
CA GLY A 786 0.59 45.60 -2.35
C GLY A 786 1.69 44.53 -2.44
N GLN A 787 1.48 43.32 -1.88
CA GLN A 787 2.39 42.19 -2.11
C GLN A 787 2.11 41.53 -3.47
N LYS A 788 3.17 41.11 -4.16
CA LYS A 788 3.03 40.32 -5.39
C LYS A 788 2.73 38.86 -5.06
N GLY A 789 1.45 38.55 -4.90
CA GLY A 789 0.99 37.17 -4.72
C GLY A 789 1.08 36.33 -6.01
N ARG A 790 1.04 35.00 -5.84
CA ARG A 790 0.96 34.00 -6.91
C ARG A 790 -0.13 32.99 -6.57
N THR A 791 -0.84 32.50 -7.57
CA THR A 791 -1.81 31.41 -7.39
C THR A 791 -1.10 30.12 -6.96
N THR A 792 -1.86 29.16 -6.41
CA THR A 792 -1.37 27.83 -6.06
C THR A 792 -0.65 27.15 -7.25
N THR A 793 -1.23 27.24 -8.46
CA THR A 793 -0.64 26.66 -9.67
C THR A 793 0.66 27.37 -10.09
N GLU A 794 0.74 28.68 -9.98
CA GLU A 794 1.97 29.43 -10.31
C GLU A 794 3.10 29.07 -9.35
N ILE A 795 2.82 29.01 -8.04
CA ILE A 795 3.79 28.59 -7.03
C ILE A 795 4.33 27.18 -7.34
N ILE A 796 3.44 26.23 -7.64
CA ILE A 796 3.83 24.86 -8.01
C ILE A 796 4.71 24.87 -9.26
N LYS A 797 4.29 25.58 -10.31
CA LYS A 797 5.02 25.66 -11.58
C LYS A 797 6.43 26.22 -11.37
N ASP A 798 6.57 27.27 -10.56
CA ASP A 798 7.86 27.88 -10.26
C ASP A 798 8.78 26.88 -9.54
N VAL A 799 8.29 26.17 -8.52
CA VAL A 799 9.09 25.17 -7.79
C VAL A 799 9.47 23.99 -8.68
N VAL A 800 8.55 23.52 -9.53
CA VAL A 800 8.85 22.46 -10.50
C VAL A 800 9.91 22.93 -11.51
N THR A 801 9.91 24.21 -11.89
CA THR A 801 10.96 24.77 -12.73
C THR A 801 12.34 24.66 -12.07
N GLU A 802 12.43 24.93 -10.76
CA GLU A 802 13.68 24.75 -10.00
C GLU A 802 14.10 23.27 -9.88
N ILE A 803 13.13 22.36 -9.67
CA ILE A 803 13.38 20.91 -9.72
C ILE A 803 14.02 20.53 -11.05
N ARG A 804 13.42 20.99 -12.17
CA ARG A 804 13.90 20.65 -13.52
C ARG A 804 15.28 21.22 -13.84
N LYS A 805 15.70 22.35 -13.26
CA LYS A 805 17.09 22.84 -13.41
C LYS A 805 18.13 21.86 -12.87
N THR A 806 17.76 21.04 -11.88
CA THR A 806 18.63 20.03 -11.27
C THR A 806 18.50 18.63 -11.89
N GLN A 807 17.61 18.47 -12.87
CA GLN A 807 17.33 17.18 -13.52
C GLN A 807 17.66 17.25 -15.02
N PRO A 808 18.42 16.28 -15.58
CA PRO A 808 18.65 16.24 -17.01
C PRO A 808 17.33 15.95 -17.76
N ALA A 809 17.04 16.73 -18.80
CA ALA A 809 15.94 16.42 -19.71
C ALA A 809 16.19 15.06 -20.39
N THR A 810 15.16 14.22 -20.44
CA THR A 810 15.16 13.00 -21.25
C THR A 810 15.23 13.41 -22.72
N THR A 811 16.43 13.49 -23.27
CA THR A 811 16.60 13.65 -24.71
C THR A 811 16.09 12.36 -25.34
N THR A 812 15.00 12.43 -26.10
CA THR A 812 14.63 11.37 -27.04
C THR A 812 15.78 11.18 -28.03
N GLN A 813 16.76 10.35 -27.69
CA GLN A 813 17.63 9.76 -28.68
C GLN A 813 16.74 8.88 -29.54
N ARG A 814 16.37 9.40 -30.72
CA ARG A 814 15.95 8.53 -31.84
C ARG A 814 16.99 7.42 -31.94
N PRO A 815 16.61 6.14 -31.97
CA PRO A 815 17.57 5.08 -32.15
C PRO A 815 18.29 5.33 -33.48
N GLN A 816 19.58 5.68 -33.40
CA GLN A 816 20.42 5.72 -34.59
C GLN A 816 20.45 4.30 -35.16
N LYS A 817 20.07 4.19 -36.42
CA LYS A 817 20.16 2.95 -37.19
C LYS A 817 21.60 2.44 -37.15
N GLY A 818 21.76 1.21 -36.66
CA GLY A 818 22.79 0.25 -37.06
C GLY A 818 24.24 0.74 -37.11
N GLY A 819 24.97 0.50 -36.02
CA GLY A 819 26.44 0.46 -36.01
C GLY A 819 26.91 -0.87 -35.43
N LYS A 820 27.67 -1.64 -36.20
CA LYS A 820 28.12 -3.01 -35.90
C LYS A 820 28.95 -3.11 -34.62
N ALA A 821 28.86 -4.28 -34.00
CA ALA A 821 29.69 -4.75 -32.89
C ALA A 821 31.20 -4.57 -33.12
N GLY A 822 31.91 -4.15 -32.07
CA GLY A 822 33.37 -4.05 -32.03
C GLY A 822 33.90 -4.12 -30.59
N LYS A 823 34.48 -5.28 -30.29
CA LYS A 823 35.22 -5.78 -29.11
C LYS A 823 35.81 -4.78 -28.07
N SER A 824 35.60 -5.18 -26.82
CA SER A 824 36.44 -5.06 -25.61
C SER A 824 37.87 -4.48 -25.70
N GLY A 825 38.23 -3.65 -24.70
CA GLY A 825 39.58 -3.65 -24.12
C GLY A 825 40.11 -2.34 -23.53
N LYS A 826 40.18 -2.30 -22.19
CA LYS A 826 41.16 -1.60 -21.31
C LYS A 826 41.42 -0.09 -21.43
N GLY A 827 41.54 0.56 -20.25
CA GLY A 827 42.63 1.51 -20.01
C GLY A 827 42.22 2.91 -19.52
N GLN A 828 42.66 3.22 -18.31
CA GLN A 828 42.65 4.53 -17.65
C GLN A 828 43.36 5.67 -18.41
N LYS A 829 43.01 6.90 -17.98
CA LYS A 829 43.82 8.14 -17.81
C LYS A 829 43.66 9.31 -18.81
N SER A 830 43.21 10.42 -18.20
CA SER A 830 43.77 11.79 -18.19
C SER A 830 43.79 12.69 -19.44
N GLN A 831 43.11 13.84 -19.27
CA GLN A 831 43.51 15.23 -19.55
C GLN A 831 43.99 15.69 -20.95
N LYS A 832 43.46 16.88 -21.28
CA LYS A 832 44.05 18.05 -21.97
C LYS A 832 43.75 18.31 -23.46
N THR A 833 42.95 19.39 -23.63
CA THR A 833 43.15 20.62 -24.43
C THR A 833 43.33 20.61 -25.96
N GLN A 834 42.51 21.48 -26.56
CA GLN A 834 42.77 22.45 -27.64
C GLN A 834 42.90 21.98 -29.10
N GLY A 835 42.26 22.78 -29.98
CA GLY A 835 42.79 23.11 -31.31
C GLY A 835 41.84 22.83 -32.48
N GLN A 836 41.19 23.89 -32.98
CA GLN A 836 41.04 24.29 -34.40
C GLN A 836 41.33 23.21 -35.48
N ASP A 837 40.55 23.01 -36.55
CA ASP A 837 40.16 24.01 -37.56
C ASP A 837 39.24 23.37 -38.62
N GLN A 838 38.42 24.21 -39.27
CA GLN A 838 37.74 23.95 -40.55
C GLN A 838 38.77 24.00 -41.72
N PRO A 839 38.47 23.69 -43.02
CA PRO A 839 37.19 23.95 -43.69
C PRO A 839 36.71 22.98 -44.81
N GLN A 840 35.42 23.15 -45.15
CA GLN A 840 34.78 23.21 -46.49
C GLN A 840 35.41 22.43 -47.67
N ARG A 841 34.65 21.71 -48.54
CA ARG A 841 33.66 22.20 -49.55
C ARG A 841 33.21 21.01 -50.45
N PRO A 842 32.41 21.14 -51.55
CA PRO A 842 31.09 20.52 -51.67
C PRO A 842 30.84 19.73 -53.01
N GLY A 843 29.60 19.29 -53.25
CA GLY A 843 29.10 18.96 -54.60
C GLY A 843 28.00 17.89 -54.58
N LYS A 844 26.74 18.25 -54.92
CA LYS A 844 26.09 18.06 -56.24
C LYS A 844 25.85 16.59 -56.60
N SER A 845 24.76 16.12 -57.20
CA SER A 845 23.47 16.64 -57.65
C SER A 845 22.81 15.51 -58.46
N GLY A 846 21.48 15.48 -58.53
CA GLY A 846 20.73 14.75 -59.57
C GLY A 846 20.18 13.38 -59.13
N GLY A 847 18.99 12.95 -59.49
CA GLY A 847 17.99 13.53 -60.38
C GLY A 847 17.17 12.41 -61.05
N LYS A 848 15.85 12.57 -60.99
CA LYS A 848 14.82 12.13 -61.96
C LYS A 848 14.24 10.70 -61.97
N HIS A 849 12.90 10.72 -61.87
CA HIS A 849 11.86 10.04 -62.67
C HIS A 849 11.28 8.66 -62.25
N LYS A 850 10.06 8.71 -61.68
CA LYS A 850 8.71 8.32 -62.21
C LYS A 850 8.57 6.97 -62.99
N PRO A 851 7.35 6.38 -63.17
CA PRO A 851 6.05 6.58 -62.47
C PRO A 851 5.17 5.30 -62.29
N GLN A 852 4.00 5.50 -61.65
CA GLN A 852 2.65 5.04 -62.05
C GLN A 852 2.03 3.70 -61.57
N LYS A 853 0.69 3.82 -61.45
CA LYS A 853 -0.42 2.84 -61.25
C LYS A 853 -0.66 2.46 -59.78
N GLY A 854 -1.83 2.68 -59.19
CA GLY A 854 -3.19 2.85 -59.71
C GLY A 854 -4.02 1.64 -59.29
N GLY A 855 -4.96 1.83 -58.38
CA GLY A 855 -5.84 0.75 -57.90
C GLY A 855 -6.90 1.26 -56.92
N ARG A 856 -8.03 1.71 -57.46
CA ARG A 856 -9.29 1.94 -56.75
C ARG A 856 -9.81 0.65 -56.13
N ARG A 857 -10.43 0.72 -54.95
CA ARG A 857 -11.69 0.00 -54.66
C ARG A 857 -12.61 0.85 -53.78
N HIS A 858 -13.85 0.92 -54.25
CA HIS A 858 -15.08 1.41 -53.62
C HIS A 858 -15.72 0.31 -52.75
N PHE A 859 -16.82 0.71 -52.09
CA PHE A 859 -17.88 0.00 -51.34
C PHE A 859 -17.75 0.16 -49.81
N GLU A 860 -18.52 1.05 -49.16
CA GLU A 860 -19.98 1.10 -48.89
C GLU A 860 -20.51 0.01 -47.95
N VAL A 861 -20.77 0.45 -46.70
CA VAL A 861 -22.03 0.43 -45.92
C VAL A 861 -22.87 -0.86 -45.78
N ALA A 862 -23.26 -1.08 -44.51
CA ALA A 862 -24.40 -1.84 -43.96
C ALA A 862 -24.26 -3.36 -43.79
N ALA A 863 -24.06 -3.80 -42.54
CA ALA A 863 -25.10 -4.37 -41.67
C ALA A 863 -24.62 -4.33 -40.21
#